data_AF-A0A356EGN3-F1
#
_entry.id   AF-A0A356EGN3-F1
#
_cell.length_a   1.000
_cell.length_b   1.000
_cell.length_c   1.000
_cell.angle_alpha   90.00
_cell.angle_beta   90.00
_cell.angle_gamma   90.00
#
_symmetry.space_group_name_H-M   'P 1'
#
loop_
_entity.id
_entity.type
_entity.pdbx_description
1 polymer ?
#
loop_
_entity_poly.entity_id
_entity_poly.type
_entity_poly.pdbx_seq_one_letter_code
_entity_poly.pdbx_strand_id
1 'polypeptide(L)'
;MNFSLPAARPCTMGPRPMSTRSMCLSTIAGRARPRPPPAQTRRRSMNMNRKTETVRRPAARGLPLAILLALAGLAAAALLVTCCSGTSRPTLPAEPVAFAPAVEPNPARWQAARGTALLVVDLQRAYMPAARQAQILATVQSLVAAADAAGAPVIWVYNQEGSVRPGSPAFELVEPLAPAAHHYKVVKQTASAFAGTDLEAILTEAGVGRLVICGLASTICVRATVDSAVSLDYHTVVVADAHTVPSSVGGAADIADMNERWRADERIELLPANAVSFDARPLAALGLGAADWSVSPDFAGRLDADFQAWLRLLPENATDLGLTGWVEQDDTLMNGLSPQAVAALQAQERLMLQHLQAEDRSGLSAGDLLSLLACQRALEDTVALQRFTEYDYLVNPTVFGISYSVYGLFSNSQPLATPVQAEAYVTRLSALAGKLAEAAAAMERRTRSRLIAPRIVLQSALPDLEALANASATDFYQILSDKLAAMAGLAAADREDLLTRAGDIIASAVIPAAQRLSAAVSAQLERAKDEVGAWTLPDGADYYQALLRAKTTTDLTPQQIHDRGLAALETIHAEILRVGLAGGLAGSTPMAMVGQAFSAANNVGPDEALRLYTEGLAAVQGLVRPYFPDFPTAPVEVRTAPQGGYYAPAPLDGSRPGVFFVAAGAGANRAGIPTLLHHETIPGHHLQMATNNQLVLPTARKLLYFEAYTEGWALYAERLMAELGAYDGDPVGNIGRLQAEAFRAARLVVDTGLHTMQWTMDQAVDFMMVQAFMPRRAAENEVVRYISLPAQSTSYYIGFLKFLELRDKARAALGDGFSLAAFHRTVLSCGPVPFDVLEAVVDRYIAQALAGR
;
A
#
# COMPACT_ATOMS: atom_id res chain seq x y z
N MET A 1 19.56 -7.37 -52.31
CA MET A 1 19.85 -7.35 -53.77
C MET A 1 19.19 -6.10 -54.36
N ASN A 2 19.76 -5.53 -55.42
CA ASN A 2 19.32 -4.25 -56.01
C ASN A 2 18.00 -4.43 -56.81
N PHE A 3 17.21 -3.42 -57.15
CA PHE A 3 17.44 -1.98 -57.37
C PHE A 3 16.42 -1.11 -56.56
N SER A 4 16.33 0.23 -56.62
CA SER A 4 16.78 1.21 -57.63
C SER A 4 17.05 2.63 -57.06
N LEU A 5 16.90 3.67 -57.89
CA LEU A 5 17.17 5.10 -57.70
C LEU A 5 15.93 5.94 -58.18
N PRO A 6 15.86 7.28 -57.99
CA PRO A 6 16.92 8.22 -57.60
C PRO A 6 16.60 9.19 -56.44
N ALA A 7 17.61 9.96 -56.02
CA ALA A 7 17.51 11.09 -55.09
C ALA A 7 18.53 12.20 -55.44
N ALA A 8 18.21 13.47 -55.15
CA ALA A 8 19.16 14.60 -55.13
C ALA A 8 18.53 15.87 -54.48
N ARG A 9 19.30 16.90 -54.07
CA ARG A 9 20.31 16.97 -52.98
C ARG A 9 20.60 18.48 -52.67
N PRO A 10 21.33 18.84 -51.59
CA PRO A 10 21.39 20.21 -51.05
C PRO A 10 22.63 21.01 -51.47
N CYS A 11 22.84 22.20 -50.88
CA CYS A 11 24.13 22.90 -50.81
C CYS A 11 24.38 23.54 -49.43
N THR A 12 25.65 23.67 -49.07
CA THR A 12 26.19 24.35 -47.86
C THR A 12 27.52 25.02 -48.23
N MET A 13 27.92 26.10 -47.53
CA MET A 13 29.29 26.69 -47.44
C MET A 13 29.27 27.97 -46.55
N GLY A 14 30.42 28.37 -46.01
CA GLY A 14 30.67 29.71 -45.39
C GLY A 14 31.84 30.42 -46.09
N PRO A 15 32.66 31.32 -45.46
CA PRO A 15 32.56 31.97 -44.14
C PRO A 15 32.84 33.53 -44.19
N ARG A 16 33.23 34.13 -43.04
CA ARG A 16 33.58 35.56 -42.72
C ARG A 16 34.41 36.34 -43.79
N PRO A 17 34.29 37.70 -43.89
CA PRO A 17 35.19 38.62 -43.15
C PRO A 17 34.57 40.00 -42.70
N MET A 18 35.43 40.95 -42.27
CA MET A 18 35.12 42.26 -41.63
C MET A 18 35.01 43.47 -42.61
N SER A 19 34.40 44.60 -42.19
CA SER A 19 35.09 45.88 -41.86
C SER A 19 34.18 47.14 -41.77
N THR A 20 34.60 48.15 -40.95
CA THR A 20 34.45 49.65 -41.03
C THR A 20 33.24 50.32 -41.73
N ARG A 21 32.67 51.50 -41.35
CA ARG A 21 33.01 52.71 -40.53
C ARG A 21 31.74 53.64 -40.47
N SER A 22 31.59 54.82 -39.81
CA SER A 22 32.37 55.63 -38.84
C SER A 22 31.48 56.68 -38.10
N MET A 23 31.86 57.03 -36.85
CA MET A 23 31.88 58.38 -36.20
C MET A 23 30.76 59.44 -36.32
N CYS A 24 30.20 59.85 -35.16
CA CYS A 24 30.40 61.15 -34.45
C CYS A 24 29.90 60.98 -32.97
N LEU A 25 30.61 61.35 -31.88
CA LEU A 25 31.00 62.68 -31.34
C LEU A 25 29.78 63.55 -30.91
N SER A 26 29.68 64.13 -29.71
CA SER A 26 30.61 64.37 -28.56
C SER A 26 29.81 64.36 -27.21
N THR A 27 30.29 64.17 -25.95
CA THR A 27 31.55 64.29 -25.17
C THR A 27 31.63 65.50 -24.21
N ILE A 28 31.18 65.34 -22.94
CA ILE A 28 31.60 66.04 -21.70
C ILE A 28 31.34 65.04 -20.53
N ALA A 29 32.11 64.76 -19.46
CA ALA A 29 33.48 64.99 -18.96
C ALA A 29 33.47 65.33 -17.43
N GLY A 30 33.75 64.34 -16.57
CA GLY A 30 34.16 64.52 -15.14
C GLY A 30 33.27 63.88 -14.06
N ARG A 31 33.72 63.62 -12.81
CA ARG A 31 35.10 63.48 -12.26
C ARG A 31 35.12 62.58 -10.98
N ALA A 32 35.90 61.49 -11.04
CA ALA A 32 36.69 60.79 -9.99
C ALA A 32 36.38 60.81 -8.46
N ARG A 33 36.17 59.60 -7.87
CA ARG A 33 36.87 58.89 -6.72
C ARG A 33 37.10 59.60 -5.34
N PRO A 34 37.41 58.91 -4.19
CA PRO A 34 37.59 57.47 -3.88
C PRO A 34 36.88 56.94 -2.56
N ARG A 35 37.21 55.69 -2.12
CA ARG A 35 37.13 55.14 -0.72
C ARG A 35 38.48 55.38 0.02
N PRO A 36 38.79 54.99 1.30
CA PRO A 36 38.09 54.23 2.39
C PRO A 36 38.14 55.02 3.74
N PRO A 37 38.48 54.52 4.97
CA PRO A 37 38.29 53.24 5.71
C PRO A 37 37.52 53.43 7.08
N PRO A 38 37.32 52.40 7.95
CA PRO A 38 36.57 52.52 9.21
C PRO A 38 37.42 52.82 10.47
N ALA A 39 36.78 53.12 11.61
CA ALA A 39 37.43 53.41 12.91
C ALA A 39 36.78 52.69 14.12
N GLN A 40 37.58 52.45 15.17
CA GLN A 40 37.18 51.82 16.45
C GLN A 40 37.31 52.78 17.64
N THR A 41 36.46 52.64 18.66
CA THR A 41 36.76 52.99 20.07
C THR A 41 36.07 52.01 21.02
N ARG A 42 36.82 51.13 21.71
CA ARG A 42 37.27 51.25 23.12
C ARG A 42 36.12 51.29 24.15
N ARG A 43 35.86 50.19 24.88
CA ARG A 43 36.58 49.69 26.09
C ARG A 43 36.37 50.52 27.38
N ARG A 44 35.55 50.00 28.30
CA ARG A 44 35.73 49.87 29.77
C ARG A 44 34.71 48.81 30.22
N SER A 45 34.99 47.66 30.84
CA SER A 45 35.95 47.21 31.88
C SER A 45 35.54 47.53 33.33
N MET A 46 34.86 46.58 33.99
CA MET A 46 34.96 46.41 35.44
C MET A 46 34.69 44.95 35.85
N ASN A 47 35.52 44.41 36.74
CA ASN A 47 35.40 43.08 37.35
C ASN A 47 34.65 43.18 38.68
N MET A 48 34.02 42.08 39.15
CA MET A 48 34.47 41.34 40.34
C MET A 48 33.50 40.22 40.80
N ASN A 49 34.07 39.04 41.12
CA ASN A 49 33.73 38.14 42.25
C ASN A 49 32.34 37.45 42.35
N ARG A 50 32.17 36.28 43.00
CA ARG A 50 33.05 35.09 43.30
C ARG A 50 32.17 33.98 43.97
N LYS A 51 32.73 32.77 44.17
CA LYS A 51 32.22 31.59 44.94
C LYS A 51 31.20 30.72 44.16
N THR A 52 31.41 29.42 43.88
CA THR A 52 31.58 28.17 44.71
C THR A 52 30.26 27.70 45.35
N GLU A 53 29.87 26.42 45.35
CA GLU A 53 30.57 25.12 45.56
C GLU A 53 30.10 24.01 44.58
N THR A 54 30.90 23.02 44.10
CA THR A 54 31.25 21.68 44.66
C THR A 54 30.11 20.88 45.32
N VAL A 55 29.85 19.60 45.00
CA VAL A 55 30.58 18.36 45.44
C VAL A 55 30.35 17.19 44.43
N ARG A 56 31.39 16.70 43.72
CA ARG A 56 32.12 15.40 43.85
C ARG A 56 31.39 14.05 43.62
N ARG A 57 31.98 13.23 42.73
CA ARG A 57 31.93 11.73 42.72
C ARG A 57 32.82 11.12 43.82
N PRO A 58 32.74 9.79 44.03
CA PRO A 58 33.95 8.95 44.13
C PRO A 58 34.04 7.87 43.03
N ALA A 59 35.22 7.23 42.89
CA ALA A 59 35.46 6.10 41.98
C ALA A 59 36.69 5.26 42.42
N ALA A 60 36.71 3.96 42.08
CA ALA A 60 37.83 3.02 42.21
C ALA A 60 37.71 1.96 41.08
N ARG A 61 38.71 1.72 40.21
CA ARG A 61 39.96 0.92 40.37
C ARG A 61 39.71 -0.60 40.52
N GLY A 62 40.32 -1.51 39.75
CA GLY A 62 41.34 -1.37 38.69
C GLY A 62 41.68 -2.67 37.92
N LEU A 63 42.75 -2.61 37.09
CA LEU A 63 43.35 -3.65 36.20
C LEU A 63 44.14 -4.77 36.97
N PRO A 64 44.83 -5.79 36.35
CA PRO A 64 45.06 -6.11 34.90
C PRO A 64 45.04 -7.62 34.42
N LEU A 65 44.96 -7.78 33.09
CA LEU A 65 45.75 -8.67 32.17
C LEU A 65 45.97 -10.20 32.38
N ALA A 66 45.45 -11.00 31.43
CA ALA A 66 45.97 -12.29 30.88
C ALA A 66 45.10 -12.65 29.62
N ILE A 67 45.39 -13.45 28.57
CA ILE A 67 46.54 -14.13 27.87
C ILE A 67 46.18 -14.05 26.34
N LEU A 68 46.98 -13.95 25.25
CA LEU A 68 48.37 -14.17 24.78
C LEU A 68 48.66 -15.47 23.94
N LEU A 69 48.76 -15.32 22.59
CA LEU A 69 49.12 -16.34 21.55
C LEU A 69 48.05 -17.43 21.29
N ALA A 70 47.94 -18.08 20.10
CA ALA A 70 48.76 -18.19 18.87
C ALA A 70 47.83 -18.05 17.61
N LEU A 71 48.15 -17.39 16.48
CA LEU A 71 49.18 -17.56 15.41
C LEU A 71 48.86 -18.62 14.30
N ALA A 72 48.64 -18.10 13.06
CA ALA A 72 48.78 -18.72 11.71
C ALA A 72 47.91 -19.95 11.31
N GLY A 73 47.60 -20.20 10.01
CA GLY A 73 47.76 -19.38 8.80
C GLY A 73 47.65 -20.15 7.46
N LEU A 74 47.54 -19.40 6.34
CA LEU A 74 47.87 -19.74 4.92
C LEU A 74 47.13 -20.86 4.12
N ALA A 75 46.27 -20.41 3.19
CA ALA A 75 46.42 -20.49 1.71
C ALA A 75 46.20 -21.79 0.85
N ALA A 76 45.47 -21.55 -0.27
CA ALA A 76 45.75 -21.97 -1.67
C ALA A 76 45.33 -23.35 -2.29
N ALA A 77 44.32 -23.27 -3.17
CA ALA A 77 44.35 -23.57 -4.62
C ALA A 77 44.51 -25.00 -5.24
N ALA A 78 43.42 -25.43 -5.91
CA ALA A 78 43.32 -25.81 -7.35
C ALA A 78 43.62 -27.24 -7.89
N LEU A 79 43.04 -27.48 -9.10
CA LEU A 79 43.33 -28.47 -10.17
C LEU A 79 42.79 -29.93 -10.12
N LEU A 80 41.73 -30.16 -10.91
CA LEU A 80 41.63 -31.11 -12.07
C LEU A 80 42.42 -32.45 -12.09
N VAL A 81 41.71 -33.57 -12.23
CA VAL A 81 42.05 -34.76 -13.08
C VAL A 81 40.74 -35.39 -13.62
N THR A 82 40.81 -36.11 -14.75
CA THR A 82 39.67 -36.63 -15.54
C THR A 82 39.78 -38.15 -15.86
N CYS A 83 38.69 -38.74 -16.38
CA CYS A 83 38.63 -39.89 -17.33
C CYS A 83 38.36 -41.35 -16.84
N CYS A 84 37.34 -41.95 -17.51
CA CYS A 84 37.25 -43.34 -18.00
C CYS A 84 37.01 -44.53 -17.03
N SER A 85 36.31 -45.62 -17.40
CA SER A 85 35.44 -45.88 -18.59
C SER A 85 34.66 -47.21 -18.52
N GLY A 86 33.42 -47.24 -19.03
CA GLY A 86 32.67 -48.44 -19.47
C GLY A 86 31.99 -49.28 -18.38
N THR A 87 30.93 -50.05 -18.62
CA THR A 87 29.99 -50.23 -19.78
C THR A 87 28.58 -50.57 -19.21
N SER A 88 27.45 -50.76 -19.90
CA SER A 88 27.10 -50.99 -21.33
C SER A 88 25.66 -50.47 -21.63
N ARG A 89 25.05 -50.84 -22.77
CA ARG A 89 23.59 -50.68 -23.08
C ARG A 89 23.04 -51.91 -23.80
N PRO A 90 21.69 -52.09 -23.82
CA PRO A 90 20.97 -52.28 -25.08
C PRO A 90 19.72 -51.38 -25.23
N THR A 91 19.02 -51.51 -26.37
CA THR A 91 17.95 -50.65 -26.91
C THR A 91 17.04 -51.47 -27.84
N LEU A 92 15.80 -51.11 -28.20
CA LEU A 92 14.96 -49.90 -27.99
C LEU A 92 13.49 -50.38 -27.69
N PRO A 93 12.31 -49.91 -28.18
CA PRO A 93 11.94 -48.86 -29.16
C PRO A 93 10.87 -47.81 -28.70
N ALA A 94 10.45 -47.00 -29.67
CA ALA A 94 9.33 -46.05 -29.80
C ALA A 94 7.99 -46.43 -29.11
N GLU A 95 7.19 -45.50 -28.58
CA GLU A 95 6.44 -44.40 -29.26
C GLU A 95 6.08 -43.26 -28.27
N PRO A 96 5.64 -42.05 -28.72
CA PRO A 96 5.33 -40.94 -27.82
C PRO A 96 3.88 -40.98 -27.28
N VAL A 97 3.72 -41.21 -25.97
CA VAL A 97 2.44 -40.99 -25.30
C VAL A 97 2.20 -39.48 -25.16
N ALA A 98 1.11 -38.97 -25.73
CA ALA A 98 0.71 -37.59 -25.59
C ALA A 98 0.32 -37.29 -24.13
N PHE A 99 0.89 -36.23 -23.55
CA PHE A 99 0.37 -35.68 -22.30
C PHE A 99 -1.02 -35.11 -22.55
N ALA A 100 -1.95 -35.40 -21.63
CA ALA A 100 -3.27 -34.78 -21.63
C ALA A 100 -3.14 -33.25 -21.49
N PRO A 101 -4.09 -32.45 -22.03
CA PRO A 101 -4.10 -31.01 -21.81
C PRO A 101 -4.14 -30.68 -20.31
N ALA A 102 -3.57 -29.53 -19.95
CA ALA A 102 -3.58 -29.06 -18.57
C ALA A 102 -5.02 -29.01 -18.03
N VAL A 103 -5.24 -29.63 -16.88
CA VAL A 103 -6.44 -29.43 -16.07
C VAL A 103 -6.48 -27.94 -15.67
N GLU A 104 -7.65 -27.31 -15.75
CA GLU A 104 -7.81 -25.92 -15.32
C GLU A 104 -7.38 -25.75 -13.85
N PRO A 105 -6.85 -24.57 -13.46
CA PRO A 105 -6.42 -24.33 -12.08
C PRO A 105 -7.64 -24.28 -11.14
N ASN A 106 -7.99 -25.46 -10.63
CA ASN A 106 -8.94 -25.63 -9.54
C ASN A 106 -8.49 -24.76 -8.35
N PRO A 107 -9.35 -23.89 -7.77
CA PRO A 107 -8.99 -23.16 -6.55
C PRO A 107 -8.61 -24.17 -5.46
N ALA A 108 -7.34 -24.14 -5.05
CA ALA A 108 -6.71 -25.18 -4.23
C ALA A 108 -7.61 -25.61 -3.05
N ARG A 109 -7.75 -26.92 -2.84
CA ARG A 109 -8.83 -27.54 -2.04
C ARG A 109 -9.13 -26.88 -0.69
N TRP A 110 -8.10 -26.39 0.01
CA TRP A 110 -8.24 -25.65 1.28
C TRP A 110 -9.08 -24.37 1.20
N GLN A 111 -9.25 -23.78 0.02
CA GLN A 111 -10.09 -22.60 -0.22
C GLN A 111 -11.59 -22.97 -0.30
N ALA A 112 -11.91 -24.20 -0.68
CA ALA A 112 -13.28 -24.73 -0.74
C ALA A 112 -13.68 -25.49 0.53
N ALA A 113 -12.73 -26.24 1.13
CA ALA A 113 -12.94 -27.11 2.29
C ALA A 113 -12.31 -26.51 3.56
N ARG A 114 -13.13 -26.20 4.57
CA ARG A 114 -12.71 -25.42 5.77
C ARG A 114 -12.23 -26.26 6.96
N GLY A 115 -12.36 -27.59 6.92
CA GLY A 115 -11.95 -28.46 8.02
C GLY A 115 -10.42 -28.66 8.12
N THR A 116 -9.92 -28.86 9.34
CA THR A 116 -8.58 -29.40 9.62
C THR A 116 -8.72 -30.82 10.16
N ALA A 117 -7.79 -31.73 9.81
CA ALA A 117 -7.72 -33.09 10.38
C ALA A 117 -6.30 -33.47 10.84
N LEU A 118 -6.22 -34.43 11.77
CA LEU A 118 -4.98 -35.02 12.27
C LEU A 118 -4.75 -36.40 11.66
N LEU A 119 -3.62 -36.60 10.97
CA LEU A 119 -3.10 -37.91 10.58
C LEU A 119 -2.01 -38.35 11.54
N VAL A 120 -2.19 -39.53 12.14
CA VAL A 120 -1.21 -40.20 12.99
C VAL A 120 -0.75 -41.49 12.29
N VAL A 121 0.50 -41.52 11.83
CA VAL A 121 1.00 -42.57 10.93
C VAL A 121 1.84 -43.62 11.67
N ASP A 122 1.49 -44.91 11.49
CA ASP A 122 2.25 -46.13 11.78
C ASP A 122 2.85 -46.27 13.21
N LEU A 123 2.23 -45.68 14.24
CA LEU A 123 2.67 -45.76 15.65
C LEU A 123 2.38 -47.13 16.33
N GLN A 124 2.64 -48.22 15.60
CA GLN A 124 2.34 -49.60 16.00
C GLN A 124 3.52 -50.27 16.72
N ARG A 125 3.22 -51.26 17.56
CA ARG A 125 4.19 -52.02 18.37
C ARG A 125 5.26 -52.74 17.55
N ALA A 126 5.00 -53.06 16.28
CA ALA A 126 5.98 -53.64 15.37
C ALA A 126 7.13 -52.70 14.99
N TYR A 127 6.92 -51.38 15.00
CA TYR A 127 7.79 -50.44 14.28
C TYR A 127 8.40 -49.34 15.17
N MET A 128 7.76 -49.01 16.30
CA MET A 128 8.16 -47.88 17.13
C MET A 128 9.54 -48.07 17.79
N PRO A 129 10.46 -47.08 17.66
CA PRO A 129 11.76 -47.11 18.33
C PRO A 129 11.60 -46.87 19.83
N ALA A 130 12.34 -47.60 20.67
CA ALA A 130 12.44 -47.31 22.10
C ALA A 130 13.10 -45.95 22.38
N ALA A 131 13.99 -45.49 21.49
CA ALA A 131 14.57 -44.15 21.55
C ALA A 131 13.53 -43.09 21.15
N ARG A 132 13.45 -42.00 21.93
CA ARG A 132 12.43 -40.93 21.81
C ARG A 132 10.96 -41.38 21.95
N GLN A 133 10.66 -42.66 22.19
CA GLN A 133 9.29 -43.18 22.31
C GLN A 133 8.42 -42.30 23.23
N ALA A 134 8.83 -42.11 24.49
CA ALA A 134 8.07 -41.34 25.48
C ALA A 134 7.80 -39.87 25.05
N GLN A 135 8.73 -39.25 24.30
CA GLN A 135 8.50 -37.90 23.75
C GLN A 135 7.43 -37.95 22.67
N ILE A 136 7.61 -38.78 21.63
CA ILE A 136 6.69 -38.85 20.49
C ILE A 136 5.27 -39.23 20.94
N LEU A 137 5.14 -40.20 21.85
CA LEU A 137 3.84 -40.59 22.38
C LEU A 137 3.17 -39.45 23.17
N ALA A 138 3.90 -38.74 24.03
CA ALA A 138 3.35 -37.60 24.77
C ALA A 138 2.95 -36.44 23.85
N THR A 139 3.78 -36.08 22.87
CA THR A 139 3.47 -35.04 21.87
C THR A 139 2.24 -35.42 21.04
N VAL A 140 2.16 -36.67 20.55
CA VAL A 140 1.00 -37.15 19.78
C VAL A 140 -0.26 -37.23 20.64
N GLN A 141 -0.19 -37.62 21.91
CA GLN A 141 -1.33 -37.54 22.82
C GLN A 141 -1.82 -36.09 23.00
N SER A 142 -0.92 -35.12 23.08
CA SER A 142 -1.28 -33.70 23.14
C SER A 142 -1.95 -33.22 21.86
N LEU A 143 -1.48 -33.66 20.69
CA LEU A 143 -2.09 -33.32 19.39
C LEU A 143 -3.47 -33.96 19.23
N VAL A 144 -3.63 -35.23 19.61
CA VAL A 144 -4.92 -35.93 19.59
C VAL A 144 -5.92 -35.26 20.54
N ALA A 145 -5.50 -34.92 21.77
CA ALA A 145 -6.35 -34.19 22.71
C ALA A 145 -6.75 -32.79 22.20
N ALA A 146 -5.85 -32.09 21.50
CA ALA A 146 -6.16 -30.80 20.88
C ALA A 146 -7.10 -30.93 19.66
N ALA A 147 -6.96 -31.99 18.86
CA ALA A 147 -7.87 -32.30 17.76
C ALA A 147 -9.27 -32.69 18.26
N ASP A 148 -9.35 -33.55 19.28
CA ASP A 148 -10.60 -33.93 19.95
C ASP A 148 -11.31 -32.72 20.58
N ALA A 149 -10.57 -31.84 21.27
CA ALA A 149 -11.12 -30.61 21.84
C ALA A 149 -11.59 -29.60 20.77
N ALA A 150 -11.04 -29.66 19.55
CA ALA A 150 -11.45 -28.86 18.41
C ALA A 150 -12.59 -29.50 17.58
N GLY A 151 -12.96 -30.76 17.84
CA GLY A 151 -13.87 -31.53 16.99
C GLY A 151 -13.29 -31.89 15.62
N ALA A 152 -11.97 -31.84 15.45
CA ALA A 152 -11.28 -32.17 14.21
C ALA A 152 -11.19 -33.70 14.02
N PRO A 153 -11.38 -34.23 12.80
CA PRO A 153 -11.19 -35.64 12.53
C PRO A 153 -9.77 -36.10 12.88
N VAL A 154 -9.67 -37.13 13.72
CA VAL A 154 -8.42 -37.86 13.99
C VAL A 154 -8.43 -39.16 13.19
N ILE A 155 -7.42 -39.37 12.36
CA ILE A 155 -7.26 -40.54 11.51
C ILE A 155 -5.98 -41.28 11.92
N TRP A 156 -6.16 -42.49 12.43
CA TRP A 156 -5.07 -43.41 12.76
C TRP A 156 -4.76 -44.30 11.55
N VAL A 157 -3.55 -44.17 11.03
CA VAL A 157 -3.07 -44.95 9.89
C VAL A 157 -2.22 -46.11 10.39
N TYR A 158 -2.58 -47.32 9.97
CA TYR A 158 -1.90 -48.57 10.33
C TYR A 158 -1.25 -49.20 9.09
N ASN A 159 0.03 -49.53 9.15
CA ASN A 159 0.71 -50.33 8.15
C ASN A 159 0.39 -51.82 8.35
N GLN A 160 0.01 -52.50 7.26
CA GLN A 160 -0.12 -53.95 7.19
C GLN A 160 0.95 -54.51 6.26
N GLU A 161 1.96 -55.16 6.82
CA GLU A 161 3.10 -55.69 6.07
C GLU A 161 3.59 -57.03 6.65
N GLY A 162 3.81 -58.01 5.77
CA GLY A 162 4.34 -59.33 6.13
C GLY A 162 3.52 -60.04 7.22
N SER A 163 4.10 -60.19 8.41
CA SER A 163 3.46 -60.83 9.57
C SER A 163 2.61 -59.87 10.41
N VAL A 164 2.76 -58.55 10.24
CA VAL A 164 2.06 -57.49 10.97
C VAL A 164 0.69 -57.27 10.32
N ARG A 165 -0.36 -57.77 10.97
CA ARG A 165 -1.73 -57.82 10.43
C ARG A 165 -2.78 -57.61 11.52
N PRO A 166 -3.99 -57.12 11.18
CA PRO A 166 -5.09 -56.93 12.13
C PRO A 166 -5.30 -58.13 13.08
N GLY A 167 -5.43 -57.85 14.37
CA GLY A 167 -5.58 -58.86 15.41
C GLY A 167 -4.28 -59.56 15.85
N SER A 168 -3.10 -59.16 15.33
CA SER A 168 -1.81 -59.57 15.91
C SER A 168 -1.30 -58.50 16.90
N PRO A 169 -0.69 -58.86 18.04
CA PRO A 169 -0.19 -57.88 19.02
C PRO A 169 0.86 -56.91 18.45
N ALA A 170 1.52 -57.24 17.34
CA ALA A 170 2.45 -56.35 16.66
C ALA A 170 1.75 -55.24 15.85
N PHE A 171 0.51 -55.47 15.40
CA PHE A 171 -0.27 -54.52 14.61
C PHE A 171 -0.94 -53.44 15.46
N GLU A 172 -1.13 -53.67 16.76
CA GLU A 172 -1.75 -52.70 17.66
C GLU A 172 -0.83 -51.50 17.97
N LEU A 173 -1.44 -50.37 18.36
CA LEU A 173 -0.71 -49.16 18.73
C LEU A 173 0.07 -49.33 20.04
N VAL A 174 1.13 -48.53 20.20
CA VAL A 174 1.97 -48.53 21.40
C VAL A 174 1.26 -47.81 22.55
N GLU A 175 1.17 -48.45 23.71
CA GLU A 175 0.69 -47.83 24.95
C GLU A 175 1.52 -46.59 25.30
N PRO A 176 0.91 -45.45 25.70
CA PRO A 176 -0.50 -45.29 26.08
C PRO A 176 -1.45 -44.77 24.96
N LEU A 177 -1.13 -44.93 23.67
CA LEU A 177 -2.04 -44.52 22.59
C LEU A 177 -3.30 -45.41 22.55
N ALA A 178 -4.47 -44.78 22.64
CA ALA A 178 -5.77 -45.43 22.55
C ALA A 178 -6.70 -44.56 21.69
N PRO A 179 -7.06 -44.99 20.46
CA PRO A 179 -8.05 -44.31 19.64
C PRO A 179 -9.41 -44.26 20.34
N ALA A 180 -10.08 -43.12 20.27
CA ALA A 180 -11.46 -42.98 20.74
C ALA A 180 -12.44 -43.59 19.72
N ALA A 181 -13.67 -43.89 20.15
CA ALA A 181 -14.67 -44.57 19.33
C ALA A 181 -15.13 -43.74 18.10
N HIS A 182 -14.89 -42.43 18.09
CA HIS A 182 -15.17 -41.52 16.98
C HIS A 182 -13.95 -41.21 16.10
N HIS A 183 -12.78 -41.81 16.36
CA HIS A 183 -11.60 -41.67 15.51
C HIS A 183 -11.68 -42.63 14.31
N TYR A 184 -11.21 -42.18 13.15
CA TYR A 184 -11.15 -43.00 11.95
C TYR A 184 -9.93 -43.92 11.98
N LYS A 185 -10.07 -45.11 11.38
CA LYS A 185 -9.00 -46.10 11.23
C LYS A 185 -8.78 -46.43 9.76
N VAL A 186 -7.60 -46.09 9.25
CA VAL A 186 -7.15 -46.41 7.89
C VAL A 186 -6.09 -47.50 7.98
N VAL A 187 -6.17 -48.52 7.12
CA VAL A 187 -5.15 -49.57 7.00
C VAL A 187 -4.53 -49.48 5.60
N LYS A 188 -3.21 -49.32 5.53
CA LYS A 188 -2.45 -49.24 4.27
C LYS A 188 -1.52 -50.42 4.08
N GLN A 189 -1.19 -50.71 2.83
CA GLN A 189 -0.21 -51.73 2.42
C GLN A 189 0.97 -51.11 1.64
N THR A 190 1.09 -49.79 1.67
CA THR A 190 2.08 -48.99 0.92
C THR A 190 2.67 -47.90 1.84
N ALA A 191 3.63 -47.12 1.34
CA ALA A 191 4.23 -46.03 2.13
C ALA A 191 3.24 -44.89 2.41
N SER A 192 2.49 -44.44 1.40
CA SER A 192 1.53 -43.33 1.53
C SER A 192 0.21 -43.78 2.15
N ALA A 193 -0.33 -42.99 3.07
CA ALA A 193 -1.66 -43.23 3.65
C ALA A 193 -2.81 -43.12 2.64
N PHE A 194 -2.62 -42.45 1.50
CA PHE A 194 -3.62 -42.30 0.44
C PHE A 194 -3.62 -43.47 -0.57
N ALA A 195 -2.45 -44.09 -0.78
CA ALA A 195 -2.26 -45.00 -1.90
C ALA A 195 -2.86 -46.39 -1.63
N GLY A 196 -4.10 -46.58 -2.10
CA GLY A 196 -4.87 -47.82 -1.97
C GLY A 196 -5.74 -47.87 -0.71
N THR A 197 -6.25 -46.73 -0.24
CA THR A 197 -7.11 -46.63 0.95
C THR A 197 -8.28 -45.67 0.72
N ASP A 198 -9.29 -45.72 1.59
CA ASP A 198 -10.44 -44.81 1.58
C ASP A 198 -10.15 -43.43 2.22
N LEU A 199 -8.87 -43.10 2.49
CA LEU A 199 -8.48 -41.87 3.20
C LEU A 199 -9.01 -40.60 2.54
N GLU A 200 -8.86 -40.48 1.22
CA GLU A 200 -9.32 -39.28 0.49
C GLU A 200 -10.85 -39.13 0.55
N ALA A 201 -11.59 -40.24 0.56
CA ALA A 201 -13.05 -40.24 0.73
C ALA A 201 -13.44 -39.76 2.13
N ILE A 202 -12.79 -40.28 3.19
CA ILE A 202 -12.99 -39.86 4.59
C ILE A 202 -12.73 -38.35 4.74
N LEU A 203 -11.63 -37.85 4.20
CA LEU A 203 -11.27 -36.43 4.27
C LEU A 203 -12.23 -35.53 3.47
N THR A 204 -12.74 -36.02 2.34
CA THR A 204 -13.71 -35.30 1.51
C THR A 204 -15.09 -35.25 2.18
N GLU A 205 -15.56 -36.36 2.74
CA GLU A 205 -16.82 -36.44 3.49
C GLU A 205 -16.79 -35.54 4.74
N ALA A 206 -15.65 -35.50 5.44
CA ALA A 206 -15.45 -34.64 6.60
C ALA A 206 -15.16 -33.15 6.24
N GLY A 207 -15.20 -32.76 4.96
CA GLY A 207 -15.02 -31.37 4.53
C GLY A 207 -13.64 -30.78 4.83
N VAL A 208 -12.60 -31.62 4.85
CA VAL A 208 -11.24 -31.25 5.26
C VAL A 208 -10.45 -30.65 4.10
N GLY A 209 -9.81 -29.51 4.34
CA GLY A 209 -8.88 -28.85 3.42
C GLY A 209 -7.45 -28.71 3.94
N ARG A 210 -7.23 -28.85 5.26
CA ARG A 210 -5.91 -28.78 5.91
C ARG A 210 -5.59 -30.08 6.64
N LEU A 211 -4.40 -30.62 6.44
CA LEU A 211 -3.94 -31.89 7.03
C LEU A 211 -2.72 -31.67 7.90
N VAL A 212 -2.83 -32.03 9.17
CA VAL A 212 -1.72 -32.07 10.12
C VAL A 212 -1.20 -33.50 10.21
N ILE A 213 0.08 -33.71 9.89
CA ILE A 213 0.68 -35.04 9.75
C ILE A 213 1.80 -35.25 10.78
N CYS A 214 1.74 -36.38 11.48
CA CYS A 214 2.73 -36.80 12.49
C CYS A 214 2.95 -38.33 12.47
N GLY A 215 3.98 -38.81 13.17
CA GLY A 215 4.21 -40.23 13.42
C GLY A 215 5.46 -40.86 12.77
N LEU A 216 5.31 -42.04 12.18
CA LEU A 216 6.39 -42.93 11.75
C LEU A 216 6.18 -43.37 10.28
N ALA A 217 7.19 -43.60 9.45
CA ALA A 217 8.59 -43.16 9.57
C ALA A 217 8.81 -41.86 8.79
N SER A 218 9.58 -40.92 9.35
CA SER A 218 9.87 -39.59 8.78
C SER A 218 10.37 -39.68 7.33
N THR A 219 11.32 -40.58 7.09
CA THR A 219 11.98 -40.80 5.79
C THR A 219 11.19 -41.68 4.81
N ILE A 220 10.09 -42.31 5.25
CA ILE A 220 9.32 -43.29 4.45
C ILE A 220 7.83 -42.92 4.48
N CYS A 221 7.05 -43.44 5.42
CA CYS A 221 5.58 -43.36 5.38
C CYS A 221 5.04 -41.94 5.62
N VAL A 222 5.64 -41.17 6.54
CA VAL A 222 5.25 -39.77 6.78
C VAL A 222 5.54 -38.95 5.53
N ARG A 223 6.78 -39.00 5.02
CA ARG A 223 7.15 -38.33 3.76
C ARG A 223 6.23 -38.74 2.60
N ALA A 224 6.05 -40.02 2.32
CA ALA A 224 5.21 -40.44 1.20
C ALA A 224 3.76 -39.97 1.33
N THR A 225 3.26 -39.83 2.56
CA THR A 225 1.93 -39.27 2.85
C THR A 225 1.89 -37.75 2.67
N VAL A 226 2.92 -37.03 3.09
CA VAL A 226 3.10 -35.58 2.88
C VAL A 226 3.21 -35.26 1.39
N ASP A 227 4.11 -35.95 0.68
CA ASP A 227 4.30 -35.84 -0.77
C ASP A 227 2.98 -36.09 -1.53
N SER A 228 2.12 -36.99 -1.01
CA SER A 228 0.77 -37.25 -1.56
C SER A 228 -0.25 -36.16 -1.21
N ALA A 229 -0.29 -35.69 0.04
CA ALA A 229 -1.22 -34.65 0.49
C ALA A 229 -1.02 -33.34 -0.29
N VAL A 230 0.24 -32.95 -0.49
CA VAL A 230 0.62 -31.78 -1.30
C VAL A 230 0.25 -31.99 -2.77
N SER A 231 0.41 -33.21 -3.31
CA SER A 231 -0.01 -33.55 -4.68
C SER A 231 -1.53 -33.65 -4.87
N LEU A 232 -2.31 -33.51 -3.79
CA LEU A 232 -3.78 -33.57 -3.75
C LEU A 232 -4.39 -32.23 -3.26
N ASP A 233 -3.62 -31.14 -3.33
CA ASP A 233 -3.99 -29.75 -2.99
C ASP A 233 -4.44 -29.49 -1.55
N TYR A 234 -4.13 -30.39 -0.60
CA TYR A 234 -4.34 -30.13 0.83
C TYR A 234 -3.31 -29.13 1.35
N HIS A 235 -3.76 -28.16 2.15
CA HIS A 235 -2.83 -27.35 2.95
C HIS A 235 -2.15 -28.29 3.96
N THR A 236 -0.88 -28.60 3.73
CA THR A 236 -0.21 -29.72 4.39
C THR A 236 0.73 -29.20 5.47
N VAL A 237 0.50 -29.68 6.70
CA VAL A 237 1.25 -29.28 7.89
C VAL A 237 2.00 -30.49 8.42
N VAL A 238 3.28 -30.34 8.72
CA VAL A 238 4.08 -31.39 9.38
C VAL A 238 4.49 -30.92 10.77
N VAL A 239 4.33 -31.80 11.75
CA VAL A 239 4.58 -31.46 13.16
C VAL A 239 6.00 -31.85 13.57
N ALA A 240 6.91 -30.89 13.47
CA ALA A 240 8.39 -31.05 13.45
C ALA A 240 9.00 -31.82 14.63
N ASP A 241 8.30 -31.92 15.76
CA ASP A 241 8.72 -32.61 16.99
C ASP A 241 7.88 -33.87 17.32
N ALA A 242 6.90 -34.21 16.48
CA ALA A 242 5.97 -35.34 16.64
C ALA A 242 6.14 -36.47 15.60
N HIS A 243 7.23 -36.48 14.83
CA HIS A 243 7.60 -37.61 13.96
C HIS A 243 8.98 -38.20 14.31
N THR A 244 9.20 -39.46 13.93
CA THR A 244 10.44 -40.21 14.21
C THR A 244 10.80 -41.21 13.12
N VAL A 245 11.88 -41.98 13.31
CA VAL A 245 12.37 -43.04 12.40
C VAL A 245 12.66 -44.33 13.19
N PRO A 246 12.53 -45.54 12.60
CA PRO A 246 12.84 -46.79 13.29
C PRO A 246 14.32 -46.89 13.67
N SER A 247 14.62 -47.50 14.82
CA SER A 247 16.00 -47.64 15.36
C SER A 247 16.96 -48.39 14.44
N SER A 248 16.45 -49.14 13.46
CA SER A 248 17.20 -49.89 12.46
C SER A 248 17.45 -49.11 11.15
N VAL A 249 16.92 -47.89 11.03
CA VAL A 249 16.87 -47.13 9.77
C VAL A 249 17.46 -45.71 9.91
N GLY A 250 17.40 -45.08 11.09
CA GLY A 250 17.98 -43.75 11.31
C GLY A 250 17.91 -43.27 12.76
N GLY A 251 18.17 -41.99 12.98
CA GLY A 251 18.11 -41.32 14.28
C GLY A 251 17.71 -39.85 14.21
N ALA A 252 18.21 -39.04 15.15
CA ALA A 252 17.84 -37.63 15.27
C ALA A 252 18.32 -36.75 14.10
N ALA A 253 19.38 -37.14 13.41
CA ALA A 253 19.91 -36.42 12.24
C ALA A 253 18.94 -36.49 11.05
N ASP A 254 18.40 -37.68 10.75
CA ASP A 254 17.45 -37.91 9.65
C ASP A 254 16.12 -37.15 9.86
N ILE A 255 15.73 -36.96 11.13
CA ILE A 255 14.57 -36.16 11.53
C ILE A 255 14.84 -34.67 11.30
N ALA A 256 16.07 -34.19 11.57
CA ALA A 256 16.47 -32.81 11.31
C ALA A 256 16.59 -32.51 9.81
N ASP A 257 17.21 -33.41 9.03
CA ASP A 257 17.32 -33.34 7.56
C ASP A 257 15.93 -33.34 6.89
N MET A 258 14.99 -34.18 7.36
CA MET A 258 13.63 -34.14 6.82
C MET A 258 12.89 -32.83 7.15
N ASN A 259 13.10 -32.30 8.36
CA ASN A 259 12.59 -30.97 8.74
C ASN A 259 13.25 -29.82 7.96
N GLU A 260 14.49 -29.95 7.52
CA GLU A 260 15.13 -28.98 6.64
C GLU A 260 14.52 -29.04 5.23
N ARG A 261 14.27 -30.24 4.70
CA ARG A 261 13.61 -30.45 3.40
C ARG A 261 12.18 -29.98 3.36
N TRP A 262 11.36 -30.27 4.37
CA TRP A 262 9.98 -29.79 4.44
C TRP A 262 9.90 -28.26 4.62
N ARG A 263 10.85 -27.64 5.33
CA ARG A 263 10.97 -26.17 5.40
C ARG A 263 11.36 -25.54 4.06
N ALA A 264 11.99 -26.30 3.17
CA ALA A 264 12.40 -25.85 1.83
C ALA A 264 11.35 -26.10 0.72
N ASP A 265 10.18 -26.66 1.06
CA ASP A 265 9.04 -26.80 0.14
C ASP A 265 7.93 -25.86 0.60
N GLU A 266 7.73 -24.75 -0.13
CA GLU A 266 6.79 -23.67 0.20
C GLU A 266 5.32 -24.12 0.32
N ARG A 267 5.01 -25.36 -0.09
CA ARG A 267 3.68 -25.98 0.00
C ARG A 267 3.43 -26.68 1.35
N ILE A 268 4.42 -26.71 2.24
CA ILE A 268 4.40 -27.45 3.50
C ILE A 268 4.63 -26.50 4.69
N GLU A 269 3.63 -26.41 5.58
CA GLU A 269 3.72 -25.67 6.84
C GLU A 269 4.44 -26.55 7.90
N LEU A 270 5.61 -26.13 8.39
CA LEU A 270 6.38 -26.91 9.37
C LEU A 270 6.30 -26.28 10.78
N LEU A 271 5.49 -26.87 11.66
CA LEU A 271 5.20 -26.33 13.00
C LEU A 271 5.70 -27.23 14.13
N PRO A 272 6.15 -26.70 15.29
CA PRO A 272 6.21 -27.47 16.53
C PRO A 272 4.79 -27.73 17.07
N ALA A 273 4.59 -28.82 17.79
CA ALA A 273 3.26 -29.28 18.23
C ALA A 273 2.46 -28.27 19.07
N ASN A 274 3.12 -27.37 19.79
CA ASN A 274 2.47 -26.31 20.57
C ASN A 274 1.97 -25.13 19.72
N ALA A 275 2.37 -25.02 18.45
CA ALA A 275 1.85 -24.05 17.49
C ALA A 275 0.75 -24.63 16.58
N VAL A 276 0.48 -25.94 16.67
CA VAL A 276 -0.53 -26.61 15.85
C VAL A 276 -1.93 -26.32 16.39
N SER A 277 -2.71 -25.55 15.64
CA SER A 277 -4.16 -25.46 15.83
C SER A 277 -4.90 -26.47 14.96
N PHE A 278 -5.89 -27.13 15.55
CA PHE A 278 -6.89 -27.98 14.87
C PHE A 278 -8.26 -27.30 14.71
N ASP A 279 -8.37 -26.06 15.17
CA ASP A 279 -9.64 -25.37 15.38
C ASP A 279 -10.37 -25.11 14.06
N ALA A 280 -11.51 -25.79 13.85
CA ALA A 280 -12.41 -25.58 12.72
C ALA A 280 -13.39 -24.41 12.94
N ARG A 281 -13.31 -23.68 14.08
CA ARG A 281 -14.05 -22.41 14.23
C ARG A 281 -13.56 -21.43 13.16
N PRO A 282 -14.47 -20.73 12.43
CA PRO A 282 -14.07 -19.82 11.36
C PRO A 282 -13.18 -18.68 11.86
N LEU A 283 -12.63 -17.90 10.92
CA LEU A 283 -11.91 -16.65 11.22
C LEU A 283 -12.79 -15.57 11.92
N ALA A 284 -14.07 -15.87 12.20
CA ALA A 284 -14.92 -15.21 13.20
C ALA A 284 -14.55 -15.54 14.67
N ALA A 285 -13.46 -16.27 14.93
CA ALA A 285 -12.74 -16.25 16.19
C ALA A 285 -11.61 -15.19 16.21
N LEU A 286 -11.31 -14.57 15.06
CA LEU A 286 -10.22 -13.64 14.86
C LEU A 286 -10.76 -12.21 14.71
N GLY A 287 -11.34 -11.67 15.79
CA GLY A 287 -11.79 -10.28 15.85
C GLY A 287 -13.07 -9.98 15.08
N LEU A 288 -13.42 -8.69 15.02
CA LEU A 288 -14.68 -8.19 14.44
C LEU A 288 -14.66 -8.35 12.91
N GLY A 289 -15.79 -8.73 12.32
CA GLY A 289 -15.95 -8.90 10.87
C GLY A 289 -17.15 -8.12 10.32
N ALA A 290 -17.37 -8.19 9.00
CA ALA A 290 -18.43 -7.42 8.33
C ALA A 290 -19.85 -7.63 8.92
N ALA A 291 -20.11 -8.79 9.52
CA ALA A 291 -21.38 -9.10 10.18
C ALA A 291 -21.61 -8.32 11.50
N ASP A 292 -20.54 -7.89 12.19
CA ASP A 292 -20.64 -7.03 13.39
C ASP A 292 -21.11 -5.60 13.06
N TRP A 293 -21.05 -5.23 11.78
CA TRP A 293 -21.33 -3.89 11.26
C TRP A 293 -22.57 -3.83 10.37
N SER A 294 -23.46 -4.83 10.46
CA SER A 294 -24.73 -4.87 9.73
C SER A 294 -25.55 -3.60 10.02
N VAL A 295 -25.84 -2.81 8.98
CA VAL A 295 -26.67 -1.60 9.07
C VAL A 295 -28.13 -1.98 8.81
N SER A 296 -29.06 -1.41 9.57
CA SER A 296 -30.49 -1.63 9.39
C SER A 296 -30.98 -1.02 8.06
N PRO A 297 -31.91 -1.67 7.31
CA PRO A 297 -32.37 -1.17 6.02
C PRO A 297 -32.96 0.25 6.08
N ASP A 298 -33.70 0.57 7.14
CA ASP A 298 -34.35 1.87 7.31
C ASP A 298 -33.34 2.99 7.56
N PHE A 299 -32.28 2.73 8.36
CA PHE A 299 -31.18 3.69 8.57
C PHE A 299 -30.33 3.83 7.31
N ALA A 300 -29.98 2.70 6.67
CA ALA A 300 -29.25 2.67 5.40
C ALA A 300 -29.96 3.50 4.32
N GLY A 301 -31.29 3.34 4.17
CA GLY A 301 -32.09 4.08 3.21
C GLY A 301 -32.16 5.58 3.49
N ARG A 302 -32.25 6.01 4.76
CA ARG A 302 -32.16 7.44 5.12
C ARG A 302 -30.79 8.02 4.77
N LEU A 303 -29.72 7.31 5.15
CA LEU A 303 -28.34 7.76 4.96
C LEU A 303 -27.97 7.84 3.47
N ASP A 304 -28.33 6.83 2.67
CA ASP A 304 -28.06 6.83 1.23
C ASP A 304 -28.86 7.92 0.50
N ALA A 305 -30.10 8.21 0.90
CA ALA A 305 -30.91 9.30 0.30
C ALA A 305 -30.29 10.69 0.52
N ASP A 306 -29.74 10.94 1.71
CA ASP A 306 -29.01 12.18 2.04
C ASP A 306 -27.73 12.34 1.20
N PHE A 307 -26.97 11.25 1.04
CA PHE A 307 -25.76 11.24 0.20
C PHE A 307 -26.06 11.28 -1.30
N GLN A 308 -27.19 10.74 -1.77
CA GLN A 308 -27.66 10.94 -3.14
C GLN A 308 -27.99 12.42 -3.40
N ALA A 309 -28.65 13.09 -2.45
CA ALA A 309 -28.97 14.51 -2.56
C ALA A 309 -27.71 15.40 -2.59
N TRP A 310 -26.68 15.03 -1.83
CA TRP A 310 -25.35 15.66 -1.90
C TRP A 310 -24.61 15.36 -3.20
N LEU A 311 -24.52 14.09 -3.62
CA LEU A 311 -23.77 13.70 -4.82
C LEU A 311 -24.40 14.22 -6.12
N ARG A 312 -25.73 14.45 -6.15
CA ARG A 312 -26.40 15.19 -7.25
C ARG A 312 -25.89 16.62 -7.43
N LEU A 313 -25.27 17.22 -6.41
CA LEU A 313 -24.62 18.53 -6.51
C LEU A 313 -23.18 18.44 -7.03
N LEU A 314 -22.66 17.23 -7.29
CA LEU A 314 -21.27 16.94 -7.69
C LEU A 314 -21.21 15.93 -8.87
N PRO A 315 -21.68 16.31 -10.08
CA PRO A 315 -21.83 15.39 -11.22
C PRO A 315 -20.50 14.84 -11.77
N GLU A 316 -19.39 15.55 -11.61
CA GLU A 316 -18.05 15.02 -11.90
C GLU A 316 -17.73 13.84 -10.98
N ASN A 317 -17.86 14.02 -9.65
CA ASN A 317 -17.65 12.96 -8.66
C ASN A 317 -18.59 11.75 -8.90
N ALA A 318 -19.86 12.01 -9.27
CA ALA A 318 -20.80 10.94 -9.64
C ALA A 318 -20.31 10.12 -10.85
N THR A 319 -19.60 10.75 -11.79
CA THR A 319 -18.95 10.07 -12.93
C THR A 319 -17.71 9.30 -12.47
N ASP A 320 -16.78 9.94 -11.75
CA ASP A 320 -15.52 9.35 -11.29
C ASP A 320 -15.71 8.07 -10.46
N LEU A 321 -16.82 8.02 -9.69
CA LEU A 321 -17.16 6.91 -8.79
C LEU A 321 -17.99 5.80 -9.46
N GLY A 322 -18.48 6.01 -10.69
CA GLY A 322 -19.40 5.09 -11.38
C GLY A 322 -20.83 5.13 -10.82
N LEU A 323 -21.25 6.25 -10.21
CA LEU A 323 -22.50 6.37 -9.46
C LEU A 323 -23.60 7.20 -10.13
N THR A 324 -23.39 7.70 -11.35
CA THR A 324 -24.42 8.42 -12.15
C THR A 324 -25.81 7.75 -12.11
N GLY A 325 -25.86 6.42 -12.23
CA GLY A 325 -27.11 5.66 -12.15
C GLY A 325 -27.71 5.54 -10.74
N TRP A 326 -26.90 5.64 -9.69
CA TRP A 326 -27.36 5.64 -8.29
C TRP A 326 -27.91 6.99 -7.83
N VAL A 327 -27.51 8.10 -8.47
CA VAL A 327 -28.07 9.44 -8.24
C VAL A 327 -29.19 9.84 -9.19
N GLU A 328 -29.46 9.03 -10.22
CA GLU A 328 -30.38 9.34 -11.34
C GLU A 328 -30.01 10.65 -12.07
N GLN A 329 -28.73 10.83 -12.39
CA GLN A 329 -28.19 12.08 -12.93
C GLN A 329 -27.76 11.98 -14.41
N ASP A 330 -27.74 13.13 -15.07
CA ASP A 330 -27.15 13.36 -16.40
C ASP A 330 -25.62 13.51 -16.29
N ASP A 331 -24.85 12.63 -16.97
CA ASP A 331 -23.38 12.63 -16.94
C ASP A 331 -22.73 13.66 -17.89
N THR A 332 -23.52 14.48 -18.59
CA THR A 332 -23.01 15.64 -19.34
C THR A 332 -22.79 16.88 -18.45
N LEU A 333 -23.25 16.84 -17.20
CA LEU A 333 -23.19 17.98 -16.29
C LEU A 333 -21.79 18.22 -15.70
N MET A 334 -21.47 19.49 -15.47
CA MET A 334 -20.30 19.98 -14.72
C MET A 334 -20.71 21.24 -13.95
N ASN A 335 -20.27 21.42 -12.70
CA ASN A 335 -20.71 22.56 -11.88
C ASN A 335 -19.67 23.00 -10.80
N GLY A 336 -20.13 23.75 -9.79
CA GLY A 336 -19.53 23.71 -8.44
C GLY A 336 -18.69 24.91 -8.01
N LEU A 337 -18.48 25.94 -8.85
CA LEU A 337 -17.57 27.05 -8.55
C LEU A 337 -18.26 28.44 -8.50
N SER A 338 -19.51 28.54 -8.95
CA SER A 338 -20.38 29.69 -8.68
C SER A 338 -20.81 29.76 -7.20
N PRO A 339 -20.98 30.98 -6.63
CA PRO A 339 -21.42 31.14 -5.24
C PRO A 339 -22.74 30.43 -4.92
N GLN A 340 -23.64 30.31 -5.91
CA GLN A 340 -24.91 29.61 -5.78
C GLN A 340 -24.73 28.09 -5.63
N ALA A 341 -23.88 27.47 -6.47
CA ALA A 341 -23.58 26.05 -6.37
C ALA A 341 -22.88 25.72 -5.05
N VAL A 342 -21.89 26.53 -4.67
CA VAL A 342 -21.18 26.41 -3.37
C VAL A 342 -22.16 26.54 -2.20
N ALA A 343 -23.04 27.55 -2.20
CA ALA A 343 -24.01 27.75 -1.11
C ALA A 343 -25.04 26.60 -1.01
N ALA A 344 -25.44 26.00 -2.14
CA ALA A 344 -26.33 24.85 -2.19
C ALA A 344 -25.66 23.59 -1.62
N LEU A 345 -24.43 23.28 -2.05
CA LEU A 345 -23.63 22.17 -1.54
C LEU A 345 -23.45 22.28 -0.02
N GLN A 346 -22.99 23.44 0.44
CA GLN A 346 -22.81 23.70 1.87
C GLN A 346 -24.12 23.60 2.68
N ALA A 347 -25.26 23.96 2.08
CA ALA A 347 -26.57 23.84 2.73
C ALA A 347 -27.00 22.38 2.88
N GLN A 348 -26.76 21.56 1.86
CA GLN A 348 -27.03 20.11 1.92
C GLN A 348 -26.13 19.43 2.97
N GLU A 349 -24.84 19.74 3.01
CA GLU A 349 -23.90 19.20 4.02
C GLU A 349 -24.35 19.53 5.46
N ARG A 350 -24.83 20.76 5.70
CA ARG A 350 -25.37 21.17 7.01
C ARG A 350 -26.69 20.48 7.34
N LEU A 351 -27.53 20.20 6.34
CA LEU A 351 -28.80 19.48 6.53
C LEU A 351 -28.54 18.01 6.91
N MET A 352 -27.64 17.33 6.19
CA MET A 352 -27.20 15.96 6.51
C MET A 352 -26.62 15.89 7.93
N LEU A 353 -25.77 16.86 8.31
CA LEU A 353 -25.24 16.92 9.67
C LEU A 353 -26.34 17.09 10.72
N GLN A 354 -27.36 17.92 10.44
CA GLN A 354 -28.51 18.09 11.34
C GLN A 354 -29.35 16.82 11.48
N HIS A 355 -29.55 16.05 10.39
CA HIS A 355 -30.22 14.75 10.47
C HIS A 355 -29.46 13.78 11.38
N LEU A 356 -28.14 13.63 11.17
CA LEU A 356 -27.29 12.73 11.97
C LEU A 356 -27.18 13.18 13.44
N GLN A 357 -27.17 14.48 13.72
CA GLN A 357 -27.18 15.02 15.08
C GLN A 357 -28.54 14.89 15.78
N ALA A 358 -29.63 14.66 15.03
CA ALA A 358 -30.99 14.47 15.56
C ALA A 358 -31.42 12.99 15.70
N GLU A 359 -30.67 12.05 15.13
CA GLU A 359 -30.94 10.62 15.21
C GLU A 359 -30.85 10.12 16.68
N ASP A 360 -31.88 9.43 17.17
CA ASP A 360 -31.82 8.81 18.49
C ASP A 360 -30.81 7.65 18.48
N ARG A 361 -29.86 7.72 19.41
CA ARG A 361 -28.81 6.71 19.59
C ARG A 361 -29.29 5.53 20.44
N SER A 362 -30.47 5.62 21.06
CA SER A 362 -31.07 4.53 21.81
C SER A 362 -31.57 3.43 20.86
N GLY A 363 -31.20 2.17 21.13
CA GLY A 363 -31.62 1.01 20.33
C GLY A 363 -30.92 0.82 18.97
N LEU A 364 -30.03 1.72 18.54
CA LEU A 364 -29.22 1.52 17.33
C LEU A 364 -28.35 0.25 17.41
N SER A 365 -28.18 -0.46 16.30
CA SER A 365 -27.22 -1.56 16.23
C SER A 365 -25.77 -1.04 16.21
N ALA A 366 -24.81 -1.94 16.38
CA ALA A 366 -23.40 -1.59 16.26
C ALA A 366 -23.03 -1.06 14.85
N GLY A 367 -23.68 -1.55 13.79
CA GLY A 367 -23.49 -1.07 12.42
C GLY A 367 -24.12 0.29 12.17
N ASP A 368 -25.34 0.52 12.67
CA ASP A 368 -26.01 1.82 12.58
C ASP A 368 -25.21 2.89 13.34
N LEU A 369 -24.82 2.62 14.59
CA LEU A 369 -24.08 3.56 15.44
C LEU A 369 -22.67 3.85 14.88
N LEU A 370 -21.96 2.83 14.39
CA LEU A 370 -20.68 3.04 13.70
C LEU A 370 -20.85 3.96 12.48
N SER A 371 -21.90 3.70 11.69
CA SER A 371 -22.15 4.46 10.46
C SER A 371 -22.58 5.90 10.75
N LEU A 372 -23.42 6.10 11.77
CA LEU A 372 -23.80 7.40 12.31
C LEU A 372 -22.57 8.21 12.71
N LEU A 373 -21.69 7.64 13.54
CA LEU A 373 -20.51 8.33 14.05
C LEU A 373 -19.50 8.66 12.93
N ALA A 374 -19.27 7.73 12.00
CA ALA A 374 -18.36 7.96 10.87
C ALA A 374 -18.87 9.07 9.93
N CYS A 375 -20.15 9.04 9.55
CA CYS A 375 -20.75 10.06 8.69
C CYS A 375 -20.87 11.42 9.41
N GLN A 376 -21.26 11.43 10.69
CA GLN A 376 -21.34 12.65 11.49
C GLN A 376 -19.97 13.31 11.58
N ARG A 377 -18.92 12.57 11.95
CA ARG A 377 -17.56 13.12 12.12
C ARG A 377 -16.97 13.63 10.80
N ALA A 378 -17.26 12.98 9.67
CA ALA A 378 -16.89 13.51 8.35
C ALA A 378 -17.58 14.85 8.04
N LEU A 379 -18.88 14.94 8.31
CA LEU A 379 -19.66 16.15 8.05
C LEU A 379 -19.36 17.28 9.03
N GLU A 380 -19.01 17.00 10.28
CA GLU A 380 -18.52 18.01 11.24
C GLU A 380 -17.23 18.67 10.76
N ASP A 381 -16.27 17.87 10.28
CA ASP A 381 -14.99 18.36 9.78
C ASP A 381 -15.17 19.16 8.46
N THR A 382 -16.06 18.70 7.56
CA THR A 382 -16.46 19.44 6.34
C THR A 382 -17.17 20.77 6.66
N VAL A 383 -18.19 20.74 7.53
CA VAL A 383 -18.96 21.94 7.92
C VAL A 383 -18.07 22.96 8.65
N ALA A 384 -17.12 22.51 9.47
CA ALA A 384 -16.14 23.39 10.11
C ALA A 384 -15.20 24.10 9.10
N LEU A 385 -14.93 23.48 7.95
CA LEU A 385 -14.15 24.08 6.86
C LEU A 385 -14.95 25.04 5.98
N GLN A 386 -16.28 25.09 6.06
CA GLN A 386 -17.12 25.99 5.24
C GLN A 386 -16.84 27.48 5.47
N ARG A 387 -16.28 27.88 6.61
CA ARG A 387 -15.82 29.27 6.86
C ARG A 387 -14.55 29.63 6.06
N PHE A 388 -13.90 28.66 5.42
CA PHE A 388 -12.66 28.79 4.67
C PHE A 388 -12.78 28.42 3.18
N THR A 389 -13.99 28.29 2.61
CA THR A 389 -14.23 27.80 1.23
C THR A 389 -13.65 28.67 0.09
N GLU A 390 -13.01 29.81 0.37
CA GLU A 390 -12.25 30.58 -0.63
C GLU A 390 -10.73 30.63 -0.30
N TYR A 391 -10.25 29.82 0.66
CA TYR A 391 -8.84 29.78 1.11
C TYR A 391 -8.01 28.73 0.37
N ASP A 392 -8.67 27.74 -0.23
CA ASP A 392 -8.06 26.71 -1.06
C ASP A 392 -7.44 27.31 -2.33
N TYR A 393 -6.39 26.66 -2.81
CA TYR A 393 -5.67 27.06 -4.01
C TYR A 393 -6.23 26.29 -5.22
N LEU A 394 -7.46 26.62 -5.63
CA LEU A 394 -8.18 26.06 -6.80
C LEU A 394 -7.29 25.86 -8.05
N VAL A 395 -6.38 26.80 -8.28
CA VAL A 395 -5.28 26.68 -9.25
C VAL A 395 -4.00 26.36 -8.49
N ASN A 396 -3.51 25.13 -8.65
CA ASN A 396 -2.28 24.60 -8.08
C ASN A 396 -1.69 23.51 -9.01
N PRO A 397 -0.38 23.18 -8.90
CA PRO A 397 0.30 22.25 -9.80
C PRO A 397 0.21 20.78 -9.35
N THR A 398 -0.85 20.39 -8.64
CA THR A 398 -1.03 19.02 -8.12
C THR A 398 -2.24 18.35 -8.77
N VAL A 399 -2.44 17.06 -8.51
CA VAL A 399 -3.60 16.29 -9.01
C VAL A 399 -4.96 16.83 -8.56
N PHE A 400 -5.00 17.71 -7.56
CA PHE A 400 -6.20 18.40 -7.08
C PHE A 400 -6.40 19.80 -7.69
N GLY A 401 -5.48 20.26 -8.55
CA GLY A 401 -5.62 21.50 -9.31
C GLY A 401 -6.64 21.37 -10.44
N ILE A 402 -7.36 22.46 -10.74
CA ILE A 402 -8.42 22.45 -11.75
C ILE A 402 -7.97 21.99 -13.14
N SER A 403 -6.72 22.27 -13.54
CA SER A 403 -6.14 21.79 -14.81
C SER A 403 -6.10 20.25 -14.87
N TYR A 404 -5.60 19.61 -13.81
CA TYR A 404 -5.49 18.15 -13.73
C TYR A 404 -6.86 17.48 -13.57
N SER A 405 -7.76 18.04 -12.76
CA SER A 405 -9.07 17.41 -12.51
C SER A 405 -9.97 17.41 -13.75
N VAL A 406 -9.99 18.49 -14.54
CA VAL A 406 -10.74 18.47 -15.81
C VAL A 406 -10.07 17.55 -16.85
N TYR A 407 -8.74 17.51 -16.91
CA TYR A 407 -8.05 16.56 -17.79
C TYR A 407 -8.39 15.11 -17.44
N GLY A 408 -8.24 14.73 -16.17
CA GLY A 408 -8.47 13.36 -15.69
C GLY A 408 -9.90 12.88 -15.90
N LEU A 409 -10.90 13.76 -15.72
CA LEU A 409 -12.30 13.45 -16.00
C LEU A 409 -12.48 13.02 -17.47
N PHE A 410 -12.01 13.83 -18.42
CA PHE A 410 -12.18 13.58 -19.86
C PHE A 410 -11.21 12.52 -20.43
N SER A 411 -10.09 12.21 -19.75
CA SER A 411 -9.13 11.19 -20.22
C SER A 411 -9.35 9.80 -19.63
N ASN A 412 -9.79 9.72 -18.35
CA ASN A 412 -9.77 8.48 -17.57
C ASN A 412 -11.16 8.04 -17.08
N SER A 413 -12.02 9.00 -16.69
CA SER A 413 -13.28 8.70 -15.98
C SER A 413 -14.51 8.68 -16.87
N GLN A 414 -14.64 9.63 -17.81
CA GLN A 414 -15.83 9.75 -18.64
C GLN A 414 -15.97 8.53 -19.57
N PRO A 415 -17.11 7.80 -19.53
CA PRO A 415 -17.36 6.71 -20.45
C PRO A 415 -17.34 7.19 -21.91
N LEU A 416 -16.67 6.43 -22.78
CA LEU A 416 -16.54 6.74 -24.21
C LEU A 416 -16.36 5.45 -25.03
N ALA A 417 -17.33 4.55 -24.92
CA ALA A 417 -17.36 3.24 -25.58
C ALA A 417 -18.57 3.03 -26.52
N THR A 418 -19.58 3.91 -26.48
CA THR A 418 -20.78 3.83 -27.34
C THR A 418 -21.09 5.17 -28.01
N PRO A 419 -21.89 5.21 -29.10
CA PRO A 419 -22.30 6.47 -29.73
C PRO A 419 -23.05 7.43 -28.79
N VAL A 420 -23.84 6.91 -27.85
CA VAL A 420 -24.54 7.72 -26.83
C VAL A 420 -23.53 8.39 -25.88
N GLN A 421 -22.48 7.66 -25.49
CA GLN A 421 -21.40 8.19 -24.66
C GLN A 421 -20.51 9.20 -25.42
N ALA A 422 -20.36 9.06 -26.73
CA ALA A 422 -19.71 10.06 -27.58
C ALA A 422 -20.51 11.37 -27.64
N GLU A 423 -21.83 11.30 -27.81
CA GLU A 423 -22.73 12.46 -27.76
C GLU A 423 -22.68 13.14 -26.37
N ALA A 424 -22.62 12.34 -25.29
CA ALA A 424 -22.44 12.84 -23.93
C ALA A 424 -21.08 13.54 -23.72
N TYR A 425 -20.00 13.02 -24.31
CA TYR A 425 -18.67 13.66 -24.30
C TYR A 425 -18.70 15.03 -24.99
N VAL A 426 -19.24 15.10 -26.21
CA VAL A 426 -19.36 16.35 -26.98
C VAL A 426 -20.24 17.37 -26.24
N THR A 427 -21.31 16.92 -25.59
CA THR A 427 -22.16 17.78 -24.75
C THR A 427 -21.40 18.30 -23.52
N ARG A 428 -20.65 17.45 -22.82
CA ARG A 428 -19.89 17.82 -21.60
C ARG A 428 -18.78 18.84 -21.88
N LEU A 429 -18.21 18.88 -23.08
CA LEU A 429 -17.28 19.95 -23.50
C LEU A 429 -17.90 21.35 -23.41
N SER A 430 -19.21 21.49 -23.58
CA SER A 430 -19.91 22.77 -23.39
C SER A 430 -19.99 23.15 -21.90
N ALA A 431 -20.21 22.17 -21.02
CA ALA A 431 -20.24 22.37 -19.57
C ALA A 431 -18.84 22.73 -19.00
N LEU A 432 -17.77 22.15 -19.57
CA LEU A 432 -16.38 22.49 -19.24
C LEU A 432 -16.09 23.99 -19.44
N ALA A 433 -16.55 24.58 -20.54
CA ALA A 433 -16.38 26.02 -20.78
C ALA A 433 -17.09 26.88 -19.70
N GLY A 434 -18.22 26.40 -19.17
CA GLY A 434 -18.89 26.97 -18.00
C GLY A 434 -18.03 26.88 -16.74
N LYS A 435 -17.57 25.68 -16.37
CA LYS A 435 -16.74 25.46 -15.16
C LYS A 435 -15.45 26.29 -15.17
N LEU A 436 -14.78 26.40 -16.31
CA LEU A 436 -13.58 27.24 -16.48
C LEU A 436 -13.89 28.75 -16.33
N ALA A 437 -15.06 29.20 -16.76
CA ALA A 437 -15.51 30.58 -16.55
C ALA A 437 -15.89 30.86 -15.08
N GLU A 438 -16.55 29.92 -14.39
CA GLU A 438 -16.80 30.01 -12.94
C GLU A 438 -15.47 30.04 -12.15
N ALA A 439 -14.48 29.25 -12.56
CA ALA A 439 -13.14 29.23 -11.96
C ALA A 439 -12.41 30.57 -12.12
N ALA A 440 -12.46 31.20 -13.29
CA ALA A 440 -11.88 32.52 -13.51
C ALA A 440 -12.52 33.56 -12.56
N ALA A 441 -13.85 33.55 -12.46
CA ALA A 441 -14.59 34.39 -11.51
C ALA A 441 -14.26 34.06 -10.04
N ALA A 442 -13.91 32.81 -9.70
CA ALA A 442 -13.50 32.40 -8.37
C ALA A 442 -12.09 32.91 -8.00
N MET A 443 -11.17 32.99 -8.97
CA MET A 443 -9.87 33.66 -8.79
C MET A 443 -10.05 35.18 -8.62
N GLU A 444 -10.97 35.81 -9.34
CA GLU A 444 -11.33 37.23 -9.14
C GLU A 444 -11.99 37.51 -7.77
N ARG A 445 -12.75 36.56 -7.20
CA ARG A 445 -13.26 36.65 -5.82
C ARG A 445 -12.12 36.59 -4.82
N ARG A 446 -11.29 35.53 -4.87
CA ARG A 446 -10.07 35.35 -4.06
C ARG A 446 -9.15 36.58 -4.08
N THR A 447 -8.90 37.12 -5.27
CA THR A 447 -8.08 38.33 -5.51
C THR A 447 -8.65 39.61 -4.89
N ARG A 448 -9.98 39.74 -4.78
CA ARG A 448 -10.63 40.86 -4.05
C ARG A 448 -10.56 40.65 -2.54
N SER A 449 -10.79 39.43 -2.07
CA SER A 449 -10.71 39.05 -0.65
C SER A 449 -9.28 38.97 -0.09
N ARG A 450 -8.25 39.15 -0.94
CA ARG A 450 -6.81 39.00 -0.63
C ARG A 450 -6.40 37.57 -0.25
N LEU A 451 -7.22 36.57 -0.58
CA LEU A 451 -6.95 35.15 -0.42
C LEU A 451 -6.14 34.66 -1.64
N ILE A 452 -4.87 35.07 -1.70
CA ILE A 452 -4.00 34.84 -2.85
C ILE A 452 -3.00 33.74 -2.51
N ALA A 453 -2.99 32.67 -3.32
CA ALA A 453 -2.01 31.60 -3.23
C ALA A 453 -0.56 32.12 -3.39
N PRO A 454 0.45 31.49 -2.75
CA PRO A 454 1.84 31.88 -2.89
C PRO A 454 2.34 31.90 -4.33
N ARG A 455 3.29 32.77 -4.63
CA ARG A 455 3.86 33.01 -5.97
C ARG A 455 4.26 31.72 -6.67
N ILE A 456 4.94 30.82 -5.94
CA ILE A 456 5.41 29.54 -6.49
C ILE A 456 4.27 28.61 -6.93
N VAL A 457 3.14 28.60 -6.22
CA VAL A 457 1.96 27.77 -6.57
C VAL A 457 1.39 28.22 -7.92
N LEU A 458 1.21 29.54 -8.09
CA LEU A 458 0.67 30.10 -9.32
C LEU A 458 1.68 30.02 -10.49
N GLN A 459 2.98 30.19 -10.23
CA GLN A 459 4.03 30.04 -11.25
C GLN A 459 4.14 28.61 -11.77
N SER A 460 4.04 27.61 -10.90
CA SER A 460 4.10 26.20 -11.30
C SER A 460 2.83 25.73 -12.00
N ALA A 461 1.65 26.31 -11.69
CA ALA A 461 0.36 25.90 -12.26
C ALA A 461 -0.03 26.64 -13.57
N LEU A 462 0.55 27.82 -13.82
CA LEU A 462 0.21 28.62 -15.00
C LEU A 462 0.49 27.90 -16.35
N PRO A 463 1.62 27.18 -16.55
CA PRO A 463 1.90 26.49 -17.81
C PRO A 463 0.84 25.46 -18.22
N ASP A 464 0.25 24.74 -17.27
CA ASP A 464 -0.82 23.77 -17.54
C ASP A 464 -2.10 24.46 -18.01
N LEU A 465 -2.38 25.66 -17.49
CA LEU A 465 -3.51 26.50 -17.93
C LEU A 465 -3.23 27.18 -19.28
N GLU A 466 -1.98 27.52 -19.58
CA GLU A 466 -1.56 28.02 -20.89
C GLU A 466 -1.65 26.94 -21.97
N ALA A 467 -1.32 25.68 -21.64
CA ALA A 467 -1.55 24.53 -22.51
C ALA A 467 -3.05 24.31 -22.80
N LEU A 468 -3.89 24.31 -21.75
CA LEU A 468 -5.35 24.23 -21.85
C LEU A 468 -5.96 25.38 -22.70
N ALA A 469 -5.29 26.53 -22.72
CA ALA A 469 -5.68 27.73 -23.46
C ALA A 469 -5.18 27.79 -24.92
N ASN A 470 -4.47 26.75 -25.41
CA ASN A 470 -3.85 26.73 -26.73
C ASN A 470 -4.65 25.89 -27.76
N ALA A 471 -5.12 26.56 -28.82
CA ALA A 471 -5.91 25.95 -29.88
C ALA A 471 -5.21 24.87 -30.71
N SER A 472 -3.87 24.79 -30.70
CA SER A 472 -3.13 23.76 -31.43
C SER A 472 -2.79 22.50 -30.61
N ALA A 473 -3.32 22.36 -29.39
CA ALA A 473 -2.83 21.39 -28.41
C ALA A 473 -3.91 20.85 -27.45
N THR A 474 -5.19 20.81 -27.86
CA THR A 474 -6.27 20.37 -26.96
C THR A 474 -6.43 18.84 -26.95
N ASP A 475 -5.91 18.19 -25.91
CA ASP A 475 -5.97 16.73 -25.77
C ASP A 475 -7.40 16.16 -25.81
N PHE A 476 -8.42 16.92 -25.36
CA PHE A 476 -9.83 16.50 -25.43
C PHE A 476 -10.28 16.10 -26.85
N TYR A 477 -9.85 16.85 -27.88
CA TYR A 477 -10.18 16.52 -29.26
C TYR A 477 -9.47 15.23 -29.70
N GLN A 478 -8.21 15.06 -29.31
CA GLN A 478 -7.41 13.89 -29.66
C GLN A 478 -7.95 12.61 -28.98
N ILE A 479 -8.27 12.70 -27.68
CA ILE A 479 -8.91 11.63 -26.90
C ILE A 479 -10.22 11.20 -27.58
N LEU A 480 -11.07 12.15 -27.96
CA LEU A 480 -12.30 11.85 -28.69
C LEU A 480 -11.99 11.19 -30.05
N SER A 481 -11.10 11.78 -30.85
CA SER A 481 -10.72 11.28 -32.18
C SER A 481 -10.23 9.83 -32.16
N ASP A 482 -9.30 9.49 -31.26
CA ASP A 482 -8.75 8.14 -31.17
C ASP A 482 -9.80 7.12 -30.68
N LYS A 483 -10.68 7.52 -29.75
CA LYS A 483 -11.77 6.67 -29.26
C LYS A 483 -12.84 6.43 -30.33
N LEU A 484 -13.25 7.46 -31.07
CA LEU A 484 -14.20 7.32 -32.18
C LEU A 484 -13.61 6.58 -33.38
N ALA A 485 -12.29 6.65 -33.60
CA ALA A 485 -11.60 5.84 -34.61
C ALA A 485 -11.60 4.35 -34.27
N ALA A 486 -11.59 4.00 -32.98
CA ALA A 486 -11.68 2.62 -32.48
C ALA A 486 -13.13 2.13 -32.23
N MET A 487 -14.14 3.01 -32.34
CA MET A 487 -15.52 2.69 -31.95
C MET A 487 -16.23 1.82 -33.00
N ALA A 488 -16.59 0.59 -32.61
CA ALA A 488 -17.40 -0.29 -33.44
C ALA A 488 -18.85 0.22 -33.57
N GLY A 489 -19.42 0.14 -34.78
CA GLY A 489 -20.83 0.44 -35.04
C GLY A 489 -21.19 1.92 -35.23
N LEU A 490 -20.26 2.86 -35.07
CA LEU A 490 -20.45 4.28 -35.39
C LEU A 490 -20.33 4.52 -36.90
N ALA A 491 -21.26 5.25 -37.52
CA ALA A 491 -21.15 5.57 -38.94
C ALA A 491 -20.07 6.65 -39.19
N ALA A 492 -19.49 6.64 -40.39
CA ALA A 492 -18.44 7.61 -40.75
C ALA A 492 -18.93 9.07 -40.71
N ALA A 493 -20.19 9.32 -41.06
CA ALA A 493 -20.83 10.63 -40.99
C ALA A 493 -21.08 11.07 -39.54
N ASP A 494 -21.64 10.21 -38.69
CA ASP A 494 -21.88 10.49 -37.27
C ASP A 494 -20.57 10.85 -36.55
N ARG A 495 -19.47 10.14 -36.87
CA ARG A 495 -18.13 10.45 -36.38
C ARG A 495 -17.63 11.83 -36.85
N GLU A 496 -17.90 12.20 -38.10
CA GLU A 496 -17.50 13.48 -38.68
C GLU A 496 -18.29 14.65 -38.07
N ASP A 497 -19.59 14.46 -37.80
CA ASP A 497 -20.44 15.40 -37.04
C ASP A 497 -19.93 15.61 -35.61
N LEU A 498 -19.73 14.51 -34.85
CA LEU A 498 -19.23 14.54 -33.47
C LEU A 498 -17.89 15.27 -33.37
N LEU A 499 -16.96 15.00 -34.29
CA LEU A 499 -15.65 15.68 -34.32
C LEU A 499 -15.76 17.15 -34.73
N THR A 500 -16.59 17.48 -35.71
CA THR A 500 -16.82 18.89 -36.12
C THR A 500 -17.37 19.69 -34.95
N ARG A 501 -18.43 19.18 -34.30
CA ARG A 501 -19.06 19.81 -33.14
C ARG A 501 -18.12 19.93 -31.94
N ALA A 502 -17.32 18.91 -31.67
CA ALA A 502 -16.29 18.98 -30.62
C ALA A 502 -15.25 20.07 -30.91
N GLY A 503 -14.77 20.15 -32.15
CA GLY A 503 -13.85 21.20 -32.59
C GLY A 503 -14.43 22.61 -32.45
N ASP A 504 -15.67 22.80 -32.90
CA ASP A 504 -16.39 24.09 -32.78
C ASP A 504 -16.62 24.51 -31.32
N ILE A 505 -17.03 23.59 -30.44
CA ILE A 505 -17.22 23.86 -29.00
C ILE A 505 -15.88 24.20 -28.34
N ILE A 506 -14.83 23.45 -28.64
CA ILE A 506 -13.48 23.68 -28.10
C ILE A 506 -12.95 25.05 -28.53
N ALA A 507 -13.04 25.37 -29.82
CA ALA A 507 -12.57 26.63 -30.39
C ALA A 507 -13.37 27.86 -29.92
N SER A 508 -14.70 27.76 -29.87
CA SER A 508 -15.59 28.90 -29.58
C SER A 508 -15.85 29.14 -28.09
N ALA A 509 -15.77 28.10 -27.24
CA ALA A 509 -16.16 28.18 -25.84
C ALA A 509 -15.05 27.78 -24.86
N VAL A 510 -14.45 26.59 -25.01
CA VAL A 510 -13.48 26.04 -24.03
C VAL A 510 -12.20 26.85 -24.01
N ILE A 511 -11.56 27.08 -25.17
CA ILE A 511 -10.31 27.82 -25.29
C ILE A 511 -10.46 29.27 -24.78
N PRO A 512 -11.49 30.05 -25.17
CA PRO A 512 -11.74 31.36 -24.57
C PRO A 512 -12.00 31.35 -23.06
N ALA A 513 -12.54 30.26 -22.49
CA ALA A 513 -12.71 30.12 -21.04
C ALA A 513 -11.38 29.83 -20.33
N ALA A 514 -10.56 28.92 -20.86
CA ALA A 514 -9.21 28.65 -20.37
C ALA A 514 -8.31 29.89 -20.44
N GLN A 515 -8.40 30.67 -21.52
CA GLN A 515 -7.70 31.95 -21.67
C GLN A 515 -8.10 32.97 -20.60
N ARG A 516 -9.39 33.07 -20.25
CA ARG A 516 -9.85 33.93 -19.13
C ARG A 516 -9.31 33.46 -17.78
N LEU A 517 -9.27 32.15 -17.53
CA LEU A 517 -8.70 31.59 -16.30
C LEU A 517 -7.19 31.84 -16.20
N SER A 518 -6.42 31.58 -17.26
CA SER A 518 -4.98 31.89 -17.33
C SER A 518 -4.68 33.38 -17.14
N ALA A 519 -5.48 34.28 -17.75
CA ALA A 519 -5.35 35.72 -17.54
C ALA A 519 -5.65 36.14 -16.09
N ALA A 520 -6.68 35.58 -15.45
CA ALA A 520 -7.00 35.84 -14.04
C ALA A 520 -5.89 35.35 -13.10
N VAL A 521 -5.31 34.18 -13.37
CA VAL A 521 -4.15 33.63 -12.64
C VAL A 521 -2.92 34.52 -12.81
N SER A 522 -2.66 35.01 -14.03
CA SER A 522 -1.54 35.90 -14.33
C SER A 522 -1.66 37.24 -13.58
N ALA A 523 -2.85 37.86 -13.58
CA ALA A 523 -3.11 39.09 -12.82
C ALA A 523 -3.07 38.89 -11.29
N GLN A 524 -3.39 37.68 -10.81
CA GLN A 524 -3.23 37.32 -9.40
C GLN A 524 -1.75 37.06 -9.05
N LEU A 525 -0.95 36.49 -9.96
CA LEU A 525 0.48 36.23 -9.81
C LEU A 525 1.31 37.51 -9.69
N GLU A 526 0.97 38.59 -10.38
CA GLU A 526 1.60 39.91 -10.16
C GLU A 526 1.52 40.35 -8.68
N ARG A 527 0.45 39.94 -7.99
CA ARG A 527 0.10 40.35 -6.62
C ARG A 527 0.40 39.27 -5.57
N ALA A 528 0.95 38.13 -5.96
CA ALA A 528 1.24 37.02 -5.07
C ALA A 528 2.42 37.29 -4.12
N LYS A 529 2.39 36.65 -2.95
CA LYS A 529 3.46 36.70 -1.95
C LYS A 529 4.54 35.66 -2.22
N ASP A 530 5.76 35.94 -1.77
CA ASP A 530 6.86 34.97 -1.78
C ASP A 530 6.86 34.13 -0.50
N GLU A 531 6.20 34.61 0.56
CA GLU A 531 5.92 33.84 1.77
C GLU A 531 4.85 32.76 1.52
N VAL A 532 5.12 31.53 1.96
CA VAL A 532 4.43 30.32 1.46
C VAL A 532 3.45 29.65 2.45
N GLY A 533 3.48 30.02 3.73
CA GLY A 533 2.72 29.31 4.77
C GLY A 533 1.26 29.77 4.90
N ALA A 534 0.42 28.93 5.51
CA ALA A 534 -0.99 29.24 5.74
C ALA A 534 -1.18 30.45 6.67
N TRP A 535 -0.24 30.68 7.60
CA TRP A 535 -0.12 31.87 8.45
C TRP A 535 -0.09 33.21 7.69
N THR A 536 0.14 33.21 6.37
CA THR A 536 0.15 34.42 5.53
C THR A 536 -1.26 34.91 5.15
N LEU A 537 -2.27 34.06 5.34
CA LEU A 537 -3.70 34.34 5.11
C LEU A 537 -4.34 34.97 6.37
N PRO A 538 -5.47 35.69 6.23
CA PRO A 538 -6.35 36.00 7.38
C PRO A 538 -6.70 34.71 8.12
N ASP A 539 -6.78 34.74 9.46
CA ASP A 539 -7.16 33.59 10.30
C ASP A 539 -6.39 32.27 10.00
N GLY A 540 -5.18 32.38 9.41
CA GLY A 540 -4.46 31.25 8.79
C GLY A 540 -4.05 30.13 9.75
N ALA A 541 -3.87 30.42 11.04
CA ALA A 541 -3.62 29.41 12.07
C ALA A 541 -4.89 28.60 12.39
N ASP A 542 -6.04 29.26 12.42
CA ASP A 542 -7.37 28.68 12.63
C ASP A 542 -7.77 27.78 11.44
N TYR A 543 -7.44 28.22 10.22
CA TYR A 543 -7.56 27.43 8.99
C TYR A 543 -6.67 26.19 9.01
N TYR A 544 -5.38 26.36 9.33
CA TYR A 544 -4.42 25.26 9.33
C TYR A 544 -4.73 24.21 10.42
N GLN A 545 -5.17 24.62 11.62
CA GLN A 545 -5.60 23.68 12.66
C GLN A 545 -6.88 22.92 12.28
N ALA A 546 -7.82 23.55 11.58
CA ALA A 546 -9.00 22.88 11.04
C ALA A 546 -8.64 21.87 9.94
N LEU A 547 -7.71 22.22 9.04
CA LEU A 547 -7.18 21.29 8.04
C LEU A 547 -6.44 20.11 8.68
N LEU A 548 -5.56 20.34 9.67
CA LEU A 548 -4.88 19.26 10.40
C LEU A 548 -5.89 18.30 11.05
N ARG A 549 -6.96 18.83 11.64
CA ARG A 549 -8.03 18.01 12.24
C ARG A 549 -8.76 17.18 11.19
N ALA A 550 -9.15 17.76 10.06
CA ALA A 550 -9.83 17.05 8.98
C ALA A 550 -8.93 16.02 8.26
N LYS A 551 -7.64 16.32 8.07
CA LYS A 551 -6.69 15.46 7.35
C LYS A 551 -6.12 14.32 8.19
N THR A 552 -5.86 14.56 9.48
CA THR A 552 -5.36 13.52 10.41
C THR A 552 -6.49 12.78 11.14
N THR A 553 -7.69 13.36 11.20
CA THR A 553 -8.82 13.00 12.09
C THR A 553 -8.55 13.18 13.59
N THR A 554 -7.38 13.70 13.98
CA THR A 554 -6.95 13.93 15.37
C THR A 554 -6.98 15.41 15.75
N ASP A 555 -7.11 15.71 17.04
CA ASP A 555 -6.98 17.07 17.58
C ASP A 555 -5.51 17.45 17.92
N LEU A 556 -4.54 16.90 17.19
CA LEU A 556 -3.12 17.23 17.38
C LEU A 556 -2.81 18.66 16.93
N THR A 557 -1.98 19.35 17.70
CA THR A 557 -1.45 20.68 17.34
C THR A 557 -0.27 20.57 16.36
N PRO A 558 0.01 21.63 15.57
CA PRO A 558 1.19 21.69 14.69
C PRO A 558 2.50 21.33 15.39
N GLN A 559 2.71 21.77 16.64
CA GLN A 559 3.93 21.47 17.39
C GLN A 559 4.04 19.97 17.70
N GLN A 560 2.96 19.33 18.16
CA GLN A 560 2.96 17.89 18.45
C GLN A 560 3.19 17.04 17.20
N ILE A 561 2.73 17.49 16.03
CA ILE A 561 2.97 16.82 14.74
C ILE A 561 4.44 16.99 14.31
N HIS A 562 4.99 18.20 14.45
CA HIS A 562 6.41 18.49 14.19
C HIS A 562 7.34 17.64 15.06
N ASP A 563 7.09 17.62 16.37
CA ASP A 563 7.90 16.89 17.36
C ASP A 563 7.84 15.37 17.12
N ARG A 564 6.66 14.83 16.75
CA ARG A 564 6.50 13.43 16.33
C ARG A 564 7.33 13.11 15.08
N GLY A 565 7.36 14.01 14.10
CA GLY A 565 8.18 13.87 12.89
C GLY A 565 9.68 13.84 13.18
N LEU A 566 10.16 14.73 14.06
CA LEU A 566 11.57 14.76 14.48
C LEU A 566 11.99 13.48 15.22
N ALA A 567 11.18 13.00 16.17
CA ALA A 567 11.45 11.77 16.91
C ALA A 567 11.39 10.50 16.03
N ALA A 568 10.48 10.48 15.05
CA ALA A 568 10.41 9.43 14.04
C ALA A 568 11.69 9.39 13.19
N LEU A 569 12.17 10.53 12.70
CA LEU A 569 13.39 10.62 11.90
C LEU A 569 14.62 10.08 12.64
N GLU A 570 14.82 10.43 13.91
CA GLU A 570 15.93 9.88 14.72
C GLU A 570 15.87 8.34 14.79
N THR A 571 14.67 7.79 15.00
CA THR A 571 14.44 6.33 15.07
C THR A 571 14.73 5.65 13.73
N ILE A 572 14.21 6.20 12.63
CA ILE A 572 14.39 5.65 11.28
C ILE A 572 15.86 5.74 10.85
N HIS A 573 16.56 6.84 11.16
CA HIS A 573 17.98 7.01 10.86
C HIS A 573 18.85 5.98 11.59
N ALA A 574 18.52 5.65 12.85
CA ALA A 574 19.17 4.58 13.59
C ALA A 574 18.87 3.19 12.97
N GLU A 575 17.64 2.95 12.49
CA GLU A 575 17.30 1.71 11.80
C GLU A 575 18.01 1.56 10.44
N ILE A 576 18.17 2.64 9.67
CA ILE A 576 18.95 2.68 8.42
C ILE A 576 20.40 2.25 8.66
N LEU A 577 21.03 2.76 9.72
CA LEU A 577 22.38 2.34 10.10
C LEU A 577 22.44 0.86 10.49
N ARG A 578 21.49 0.39 11.30
CA ARG A 578 21.41 -1.01 11.74
C ARG A 578 21.25 -1.97 10.56
N VAL A 579 20.29 -1.70 9.66
CA VAL A 579 20.00 -2.53 8.49
C VAL A 579 21.14 -2.47 7.48
N GLY A 580 21.69 -1.29 7.21
CA GLY A 580 22.81 -1.12 6.28
C GLY A 580 24.05 -1.89 6.73
N LEU A 581 24.45 -1.76 7.99
CA LEU A 581 25.61 -2.48 8.54
C LEU A 581 25.38 -4.00 8.58
N ALA A 582 24.19 -4.46 8.96
CA ALA A 582 23.85 -5.90 8.95
C ALA A 582 23.83 -6.49 7.54
N GLY A 583 23.38 -5.70 6.55
CA GLY A 583 23.37 -6.06 5.13
C GLY A 583 24.71 -5.90 4.40
N GLY A 584 25.78 -5.50 5.10
CA GLY A 584 27.10 -5.31 4.50
C GLY A 584 27.25 -4.07 3.60
N LEU A 585 26.35 -3.09 3.70
CA LEU A 585 26.50 -1.80 3.02
C LEU A 585 27.66 -0.99 3.64
N ALA A 586 28.33 -0.21 2.81
CA ALA A 586 29.53 0.53 3.15
C ALA A 586 29.20 1.97 3.54
N GLY A 587 29.40 2.30 4.82
CA GLY A 587 29.19 3.67 5.31
C GLY A 587 29.24 3.76 6.83
N SER A 588 29.03 4.97 7.34
CA SER A 588 28.88 5.27 8.77
C SER A 588 27.80 6.31 9.07
N THR A 589 27.01 6.69 8.05
CA THR A 589 25.90 7.65 8.15
C THR A 589 24.68 7.12 7.40
N PRO A 590 23.45 7.50 7.79
CA PRO A 590 22.23 7.11 7.07
C PRO A 590 22.28 7.51 5.58
N MET A 591 22.74 8.75 5.32
CA MET A 591 22.95 9.30 3.97
C MET A 591 23.88 8.43 3.10
N ALA A 592 24.93 7.82 3.67
CA ALA A 592 25.81 6.93 2.93
C ALA A 592 25.12 5.60 2.56
N MET A 593 24.38 5.00 3.49
CA MET A 593 23.65 3.75 3.25
C MET A 593 22.55 3.94 2.19
N VAL A 594 21.76 5.01 2.32
CA VAL A 594 20.72 5.37 1.34
C VAL A 594 21.35 5.73 -0.02
N GLY A 595 22.45 6.49 -0.03
CA GLY A 595 23.19 6.82 -1.26
C GLY A 595 23.78 5.60 -1.98
N GLN A 596 24.14 4.52 -1.27
CA GLN A 596 24.51 3.25 -1.88
C GLN A 596 23.29 2.49 -2.41
N ALA A 597 22.21 2.41 -1.62
CA ALA A 597 20.98 1.72 -2.02
C ALA A 597 20.34 2.35 -3.28
N PHE A 598 20.24 3.67 -3.34
CA PHE A 598 19.77 4.43 -4.49
C PHE A 598 20.88 4.82 -5.48
N SER A 599 22.01 4.11 -5.47
CA SER A 599 23.10 4.36 -6.43
C SER A 599 22.67 4.05 -7.87
N ALA A 600 23.34 4.67 -8.84
CA ALA A 600 23.02 4.52 -10.27
C ALA A 600 23.12 3.08 -10.80
N ALA A 601 23.83 2.18 -10.09
CA ALA A 601 23.89 0.75 -10.42
C ALA A 601 22.58 0.01 -10.14
N ASN A 602 21.72 0.56 -9.28
CA ASN A 602 20.40 0.02 -8.93
C ASN A 602 19.25 0.68 -9.72
N ASN A 603 19.54 1.60 -10.64
CA ASN A 603 18.55 2.16 -11.55
C ASN A 603 18.18 1.15 -12.64
N VAL A 604 16.90 1.06 -12.98
CA VAL A 604 16.34 0.13 -13.98
C VAL A 604 15.48 0.86 -15.00
N GLY A 605 15.39 0.30 -16.21
CA GLY A 605 14.51 0.84 -17.27
C GLY A 605 13.02 0.62 -16.99
N PRO A 606 12.11 1.33 -17.69
CA PRO A 606 10.66 1.22 -17.45
C PRO A 606 10.14 -0.21 -17.67
N ASP A 607 10.60 -0.92 -18.71
CA ASP A 607 10.20 -2.30 -18.98
C ASP A 607 10.66 -3.27 -17.87
N GLU A 608 11.86 -3.06 -17.33
CA GLU A 608 12.39 -3.85 -16.22
C GLU A 608 11.67 -3.53 -14.91
N ALA A 609 11.33 -2.26 -14.68
CA ALA A 609 10.52 -1.85 -13.53
C ALA A 609 9.13 -2.50 -13.58
N LEU A 610 8.41 -2.40 -14.71
CA LEU A 610 7.11 -3.03 -14.93
C LEU A 610 7.16 -4.55 -14.70
N ARG A 611 8.22 -5.21 -15.17
CA ARG A 611 8.45 -6.64 -14.93
C ARG A 611 8.65 -6.94 -13.44
N LEU A 612 9.51 -6.18 -12.74
CA LEU A 612 9.77 -6.37 -11.31
C LEU A 612 8.51 -6.15 -10.45
N TYR A 613 7.67 -5.16 -10.78
CA TYR A 613 6.38 -4.96 -10.10
C TYR A 613 5.40 -6.11 -10.35
N THR A 614 5.28 -6.59 -11.60
CA THR A 614 4.39 -7.70 -11.96
C THR A 614 4.83 -9.03 -11.33
N GLU A 615 6.13 -9.32 -11.32
CA GLU A 615 6.70 -10.52 -10.66
C GLU A 615 6.54 -10.45 -9.14
N GLY A 616 6.83 -9.29 -8.52
CA GLY A 616 6.68 -9.09 -7.08
C GLY A 616 5.23 -9.24 -6.60
N LEU A 617 4.26 -8.75 -7.37
CA LEU A 617 2.83 -8.81 -7.01
C LEU A 617 2.35 -10.25 -6.75
N ALA A 618 2.82 -11.21 -7.56
CA ALA A 618 2.49 -12.63 -7.40
C ALA A 618 3.09 -13.23 -6.12
N ALA A 619 4.36 -12.92 -5.81
CA ALA A 619 5.04 -13.42 -4.62
C ALA A 619 4.41 -12.86 -3.32
N VAL A 620 4.07 -11.57 -3.33
CA VAL A 620 3.50 -10.87 -2.17
C VAL A 620 2.14 -11.46 -1.74
N GLN A 621 1.29 -11.87 -2.69
CA GLN A 621 -0.01 -12.47 -2.38
C GLN A 621 0.09 -13.72 -1.51
N GLY A 622 1.09 -14.58 -1.74
CA GLY A 622 1.32 -15.77 -0.92
C GLY A 622 1.69 -15.41 0.53
N LEU A 623 2.64 -14.49 0.69
CA LEU A 623 3.18 -14.11 2.00
C LEU A 623 2.13 -13.46 2.92
N VAL A 624 1.25 -12.60 2.38
CA VAL A 624 0.30 -11.84 3.21
C VAL A 624 -0.94 -12.64 3.61
N ARG A 625 -1.36 -13.63 2.82
CA ARG A 625 -2.72 -14.20 2.93
C ARG A 625 -3.08 -14.77 4.31
N PRO A 626 -2.17 -15.41 5.09
CA PRO A 626 -2.46 -15.84 6.46
C PRO A 626 -2.86 -14.70 7.41
N TYR A 627 -2.46 -13.47 7.12
CA TYR A 627 -2.70 -12.29 7.96
C TYR A 627 -3.95 -11.49 7.55
N PHE A 628 -4.70 -11.95 6.54
CA PHE A 628 -5.84 -11.23 5.96
C PHE A 628 -7.03 -12.18 5.74
N PRO A 629 -7.79 -12.52 6.81
CA PRO A 629 -8.95 -13.41 6.78
C PRO A 629 -9.95 -13.17 5.64
N ASP A 630 -10.39 -11.92 5.50
CA ASP A 630 -11.40 -11.52 4.52
C ASP A 630 -10.70 -10.91 3.29
N PHE A 631 -9.75 -11.67 2.73
CA PHE A 631 -8.91 -11.26 1.60
C PHE A 631 -9.77 -10.92 0.37
N PRO A 632 -9.63 -9.73 -0.24
CA PRO A 632 -10.49 -9.31 -1.32
C PRO A 632 -10.26 -10.14 -2.59
N THR A 633 -11.35 -10.46 -3.30
CA THR A 633 -11.30 -11.24 -4.55
C THR A 633 -11.23 -10.37 -5.82
N ALA A 634 -11.31 -9.04 -5.70
CA ALA A 634 -11.15 -8.14 -6.84
C ALA A 634 -9.68 -8.15 -7.31
N PRO A 635 -9.39 -8.23 -8.62
CA PRO A 635 -8.02 -8.23 -9.12
C PRO A 635 -7.39 -6.83 -9.14
N VAL A 636 -6.06 -6.80 -9.12
CA VAL A 636 -5.22 -5.63 -9.42
C VAL A 636 -4.25 -5.94 -10.56
N GLU A 637 -4.09 -4.99 -11.47
CA GLU A 637 -3.10 -5.02 -12.53
C GLU A 637 -2.00 -3.97 -12.31
N VAL A 638 -0.82 -4.19 -12.88
CA VAL A 638 0.22 -3.17 -13.04
C VAL A 638 0.23 -2.72 -14.50
N ARG A 639 0.08 -1.40 -14.75
CA ARG A 639 0.06 -0.82 -16.11
C ARG A 639 0.95 0.42 -16.19
N THR A 640 1.36 0.80 -17.39
CA THR A 640 2.12 2.04 -17.62
C THR A 640 1.19 3.24 -17.87
N ALA A 641 1.61 4.43 -17.43
CA ALA A 641 0.98 5.72 -17.72
C ALA A 641 2.05 6.84 -17.82
N PRO A 642 1.72 8.06 -18.32
CA PRO A 642 2.69 9.16 -18.44
C PRO A 642 3.31 9.57 -17.09
N GLN A 643 2.52 9.50 -16.02
CA GLN A 643 2.96 9.55 -14.63
C GLN A 643 2.72 8.18 -13.97
N GLY A 644 3.27 7.95 -12.78
CA GLY A 644 3.09 6.69 -12.04
C GLY A 644 3.64 6.78 -10.62
N GLY A 645 3.44 5.73 -9.84
CA GLY A 645 3.47 5.81 -8.38
C GLY A 645 2.12 6.27 -7.83
N TYR A 646 1.03 5.65 -8.31
CA TYR A 646 -0.31 5.80 -7.76
C TYR A 646 -1.20 4.59 -8.12
N TYR A 647 -2.09 4.23 -7.20
CA TYR A 647 -3.16 3.26 -7.41
C TYR A 647 -4.46 3.93 -7.83
N ALA A 648 -5.07 3.43 -8.89
CA ALA A 648 -6.43 3.77 -9.31
C ALA A 648 -7.39 2.64 -8.87
N PRO A 649 -8.34 2.90 -7.95
CA PRO A 649 -9.28 1.88 -7.50
C PRO A 649 -10.24 1.42 -8.59
N ALA A 650 -10.78 0.21 -8.41
CA ALA A 650 -11.98 -0.25 -9.10
C ALA A 650 -13.20 0.62 -8.66
N PRO A 651 -14.07 1.07 -9.58
CA PRO A 651 -15.31 1.75 -9.22
C PRO A 651 -16.26 0.81 -8.46
N LEU A 652 -17.28 1.39 -7.81
CA LEU A 652 -18.19 0.63 -6.94
C LEU A 652 -19.10 -0.34 -7.69
N ASP A 653 -19.27 -0.17 -9.01
CA ASP A 653 -20.02 -1.07 -9.89
C ASP A 653 -19.20 -2.30 -10.36
N GLY A 654 -17.89 -2.33 -10.11
CA GLY A 654 -16.99 -3.40 -10.55
C GLY A 654 -16.67 -3.40 -12.06
N SER A 655 -17.01 -2.34 -12.79
CA SER A 655 -16.86 -2.24 -14.26
C SER A 655 -15.44 -2.38 -14.80
N ARG A 656 -14.42 -2.12 -13.95
CA ARG A 656 -13.00 -2.27 -14.29
C ARG A 656 -12.17 -2.65 -13.05
N PRO A 657 -11.05 -3.39 -13.22
CA PRO A 657 -10.15 -3.74 -12.12
C PRO A 657 -9.47 -2.53 -11.49
N GLY A 658 -8.86 -2.75 -10.32
CA GLY A 658 -7.90 -1.81 -9.74
C GLY A 658 -6.60 -1.83 -10.54
N VAL A 659 -5.92 -0.70 -10.66
CA VAL A 659 -4.69 -0.57 -11.46
C VAL A 659 -3.64 0.23 -10.68
N PHE A 660 -2.49 -0.37 -10.43
CA PHE A 660 -1.29 0.37 -10.05
C PHE A 660 -0.59 0.87 -11.31
N PHE A 661 -0.45 2.19 -11.41
CA PHE A 661 0.18 2.84 -12.56
C PHE A 661 1.66 3.14 -12.30
N VAL A 662 2.51 2.71 -13.24
CA VAL A 662 3.97 2.95 -13.23
C VAL A 662 4.37 3.87 -14.39
N ALA A 663 5.37 4.73 -14.18
CA ALA A 663 5.70 5.77 -15.14
C ALA A 663 6.38 5.22 -16.41
N ALA A 664 5.75 5.41 -17.56
CA ALA A 664 6.19 4.86 -18.86
C ALA A 664 7.56 5.37 -19.33
N GLY A 665 7.94 6.60 -18.94
CA GLY A 665 9.17 7.27 -19.38
C GLY A 665 10.24 7.47 -18.31
N ALA A 666 10.03 7.01 -17.08
CA ALA A 666 10.97 7.19 -15.98
C ALA A 666 11.70 5.88 -15.65
N GLY A 667 13.01 5.97 -15.40
CA GLY A 667 13.74 4.87 -14.76
C GLY A 667 13.37 4.79 -13.28
N ALA A 668 13.16 3.58 -12.77
CA ALA A 668 12.94 3.32 -11.35
C ALA A 668 14.28 2.94 -10.67
N ASN A 669 14.29 2.77 -9.35
CA ASN A 669 15.43 2.23 -8.60
C ASN A 669 15.00 1.01 -7.78
N ARG A 670 15.82 -0.05 -7.82
CA ARG A 670 15.56 -1.34 -7.15
C ARG A 670 15.30 -1.23 -5.65
N ALA A 671 15.89 -0.26 -4.95
CA ALA A 671 15.58 -0.01 -3.55
C ALA A 671 14.12 0.40 -3.32
N GLY A 672 13.56 1.25 -4.18
CA GLY A 672 12.19 1.78 -4.03
C GLY A 672 11.08 0.87 -4.56
N ILE A 673 11.40 -0.09 -5.43
CA ILE A 673 10.39 -0.94 -6.10
C ILE A 673 9.55 -1.77 -5.11
N PRO A 674 10.13 -2.54 -4.17
CA PRO A 674 9.32 -3.40 -3.29
C PRO A 674 8.41 -2.58 -2.38
N THR A 675 8.90 -1.48 -1.79
CA THR A 675 8.11 -0.68 -0.85
C THR A 675 6.94 0.03 -1.56
N LEU A 676 7.15 0.56 -2.77
CA LEU A 676 6.08 1.16 -3.56
C LEU A 676 5.06 0.11 -4.04
N LEU A 677 5.48 -1.10 -4.39
CA LEU A 677 4.57 -2.20 -4.69
C LEU A 677 3.64 -2.50 -3.50
N HIS A 678 4.21 -2.62 -2.29
CA HIS A 678 3.47 -2.91 -1.07
C HIS A 678 2.47 -1.80 -0.71
N HIS A 679 2.85 -0.53 -0.93
CA HIS A 679 2.03 0.66 -0.71
C HIS A 679 0.81 0.70 -1.63
N GLU A 680 1.03 0.55 -2.94
CA GLU A 680 0.02 0.78 -3.98
C GLU A 680 -0.89 -0.45 -4.20
N THR A 681 -0.35 -1.65 -3.98
CA THR A 681 -1.09 -2.90 -4.22
C THR A 681 -1.42 -3.62 -2.91
N ILE A 682 -0.70 -4.69 -2.61
CA ILE A 682 -1.00 -5.64 -1.54
C ILE A 682 0.20 -5.60 -0.57
N PRO A 683 -0.02 -5.50 0.76
CA PRO A 683 -1.30 -5.39 1.45
C PRO A 683 -1.81 -3.94 1.61
N GLY A 684 -1.28 -2.97 0.86
CA GLY A 684 -1.64 -1.54 0.93
C GLY A 684 -2.99 -1.15 0.27
N HIS A 685 -2.98 -0.11 -0.57
CA HIS A 685 -4.19 0.55 -1.07
C HIS A 685 -5.16 -0.40 -1.78
N HIS A 686 -4.69 -1.27 -2.68
CA HIS A 686 -5.59 -2.20 -3.37
C HIS A 686 -6.32 -3.10 -2.37
N LEU A 687 -5.61 -3.70 -1.41
CA LEU A 687 -6.25 -4.58 -0.43
C LEU A 687 -7.30 -3.83 0.40
N GLN A 688 -6.96 -2.66 0.94
CA GLN A 688 -7.88 -1.88 1.78
C GLN A 688 -9.13 -1.41 1.00
N MET A 689 -8.94 -0.86 -0.21
CA MET A 689 -10.05 -0.34 -1.01
C MET A 689 -10.90 -1.46 -1.60
N ALA A 690 -10.30 -2.58 -2.01
CA ALA A 690 -11.04 -3.75 -2.50
C ALA A 690 -11.84 -4.42 -1.38
N THR A 691 -11.29 -4.56 -0.17
CA THR A 691 -12.06 -5.03 1.00
C THR A 691 -13.24 -4.11 1.28
N ASN A 692 -13.04 -2.78 1.31
CA ASN A 692 -14.13 -1.81 1.50
C ASN A 692 -15.26 -1.97 0.47
N ASN A 693 -14.91 -2.11 -0.82
CA ASN A 693 -15.90 -2.29 -1.89
C ASN A 693 -16.73 -3.58 -1.69
N GLN A 694 -16.16 -4.62 -1.10
CA GLN A 694 -16.82 -5.91 -0.83
C GLN A 694 -17.66 -5.94 0.46
N LEU A 695 -17.57 -4.93 1.34
CA LEU A 695 -18.40 -4.87 2.57
C LEU A 695 -19.89 -4.66 2.24
N VAL A 696 -20.76 -5.24 3.07
CA VAL A 696 -22.23 -5.02 2.99
C VAL A 696 -22.59 -3.79 3.82
N LEU A 697 -22.16 -2.63 3.32
CA LEU A 697 -22.41 -1.31 3.90
C LEU A 697 -23.26 -0.44 2.95
N PRO A 698 -24.01 0.56 3.46
CA PRO A 698 -24.68 1.57 2.64
C PRO A 698 -23.71 2.27 1.68
N THR A 699 -24.20 2.77 0.55
CA THR A 699 -23.38 3.45 -0.45
C THR A 699 -22.69 4.68 0.15
N ALA A 700 -23.41 5.44 0.99
CA ALA A 700 -22.89 6.56 1.78
C ALA A 700 -21.66 6.20 2.64
N ARG A 701 -21.60 4.97 3.17
CA ARG A 701 -20.46 4.50 3.96
C ARG A 701 -19.26 4.13 3.09
N LYS A 702 -19.50 3.60 1.89
CA LYS A 702 -18.43 3.33 0.89
C LYS A 702 -17.88 4.61 0.26
N LEU A 703 -18.67 5.70 0.26
CA LEU A 703 -18.27 7.04 -0.17
C LEU A 703 -17.35 7.78 0.80
N LEU A 704 -17.24 7.38 2.08
CA LEU A 704 -16.38 8.10 3.02
C LEU A 704 -14.90 7.82 2.75
N TYR A 705 -14.12 8.89 2.65
CA TYR A 705 -12.67 8.84 2.50
C TYR A 705 -12.00 9.63 3.63
N PHE A 706 -11.26 8.93 4.49
CA PHE A 706 -10.46 9.55 5.55
C PHE A 706 -8.99 9.40 5.18
N GLU A 707 -8.34 10.51 4.83
CA GLU A 707 -7.03 10.48 4.20
C GLU A 707 -5.97 9.78 5.07
N ALA A 708 -5.91 10.08 6.37
CA ALA A 708 -4.99 9.40 7.28
C ALA A 708 -5.33 7.91 7.52
N TYR A 709 -6.58 7.48 7.33
CA TYR A 709 -6.91 6.05 7.35
C TYR A 709 -6.33 5.37 6.09
N THR A 710 -6.59 5.92 4.90
CA THR A 710 -6.15 5.32 3.63
C THR A 710 -4.63 5.33 3.47
N GLU A 711 -3.99 6.48 3.71
CA GLU A 711 -2.55 6.70 3.55
C GLU A 711 -1.75 6.09 4.72
N GLY A 712 -2.31 6.14 5.93
CA GLY A 712 -1.75 5.49 7.10
C GLY A 712 -1.78 3.96 7.00
N TRP A 713 -2.80 3.40 6.36
CA TRP A 713 -2.87 1.96 6.07
C TRP A 713 -1.78 1.53 5.09
N ALA A 714 -1.57 2.26 3.98
CA ALA A 714 -0.56 1.90 3.00
C ALA A 714 0.87 2.00 3.55
N LEU A 715 1.16 3.00 4.39
CA LEU A 715 2.44 3.11 5.09
C LEU A 715 2.60 2.04 6.21
N TYR A 716 1.49 1.65 6.86
CA TYR A 716 1.45 0.49 7.77
C TYR A 716 1.74 -0.82 7.03
N ALA A 717 1.20 -1.01 5.82
CA ALA A 717 1.46 -2.16 4.96
C ALA A 717 2.95 -2.27 4.57
N GLU A 718 3.61 -1.15 4.23
CA GLU A 718 5.07 -1.13 3.97
C GLU A 718 5.88 -1.64 5.18
N ARG A 719 5.50 -1.25 6.41
CA ARG A 719 6.14 -1.71 7.65
C ARG A 719 5.82 -3.18 7.94
N LEU A 720 4.56 -3.59 7.80
CA LEU A 720 4.10 -4.97 7.96
C LEU A 720 4.91 -5.93 7.08
N MET A 721 5.15 -5.59 5.81
CA MET A 721 5.92 -6.46 4.92
C MET A 721 7.36 -6.69 5.38
N ALA A 722 7.98 -5.73 6.08
CA ALA A 722 9.28 -5.96 6.72
C ALA A 722 9.20 -6.80 8.01
N GLU A 723 8.08 -6.74 8.74
CA GLU A 723 7.81 -7.64 9.87
C GLU A 723 7.48 -9.08 9.43
N LEU A 724 7.03 -9.26 8.18
CA LEU A 724 6.78 -10.56 7.54
C LEU A 724 7.98 -11.13 6.75
N GLY A 725 9.16 -10.50 6.81
CA GLY A 725 10.37 -11.00 6.15
C GLY A 725 10.45 -10.76 4.63
N ALA A 726 9.60 -9.91 4.05
CA ALA A 726 9.58 -9.61 2.61
C ALA A 726 10.84 -8.91 2.06
N TYR A 727 11.81 -8.61 2.93
CA TYR A 727 13.13 -8.04 2.59
C TYR A 727 14.29 -8.89 3.16
N ASP A 728 14.02 -10.13 3.56
CA ASP A 728 15.07 -11.03 4.06
C ASP A 728 16.02 -11.39 2.90
N GLY A 729 17.30 -11.11 3.09
CA GLY A 729 18.30 -11.17 2.01
C GLY A 729 18.37 -9.93 1.11
N ASP A 730 17.41 -9.00 1.18
CA ASP A 730 17.43 -7.71 0.45
C ASP A 730 17.56 -6.49 1.39
N PRO A 731 18.79 -6.19 1.85
CA PRO A 731 19.04 -4.95 2.59
C PRO A 731 18.90 -3.69 1.71
N VAL A 732 18.94 -3.79 0.38
CA VAL A 732 18.81 -2.62 -0.52
C VAL A 732 17.35 -2.17 -0.56
N GLY A 733 16.41 -3.10 -0.76
CA GLY A 733 14.97 -2.84 -0.65
C GLY A 733 14.55 -2.38 0.75
N ASN A 734 15.11 -2.95 1.82
CA ASN A 734 14.77 -2.54 3.18
C ASN A 734 15.28 -1.13 3.52
N ILE A 735 16.44 -0.72 2.99
CA ILE A 735 16.91 0.67 3.06
C ILE A 735 16.03 1.60 2.19
N GLY A 736 15.50 1.10 1.07
CA GLY A 736 14.49 1.81 0.28
C GLY A 736 13.19 2.06 1.04
N ARG A 737 12.65 1.03 1.71
CA ARG A 737 11.51 1.15 2.65
C ARG A 737 11.79 2.17 3.76
N LEU A 738 12.99 2.15 4.35
CA LEU A 738 13.33 3.10 5.42
C LEU A 738 13.53 4.54 4.91
N GLN A 739 14.02 4.73 3.68
CA GLN A 739 14.04 6.05 3.04
C GLN A 739 12.60 6.53 2.76
N ALA A 740 11.73 5.64 2.28
CA ALA A 740 10.31 5.90 2.09
C ALA A 740 9.57 6.23 3.40
N GLU A 741 9.91 5.58 4.51
CA GLU A 741 9.41 5.86 5.86
C GLU A 741 9.93 7.23 6.36
N ALA A 742 11.23 7.52 6.22
CA ALA A 742 11.85 8.80 6.57
C ALA A 742 11.24 9.98 5.78
N PHE A 743 10.90 9.76 4.52
CA PHE A 743 10.21 10.73 3.66
C PHE A 743 8.82 11.09 4.18
N ARG A 744 8.00 10.12 4.59
CA ARG A 744 6.69 10.42 5.22
C ARG A 744 6.84 11.00 6.63
N ALA A 745 7.88 10.65 7.39
CA ALA A 745 8.17 11.29 8.68
C ALA A 745 8.56 12.77 8.51
N ALA A 746 9.40 13.09 7.50
CA ALA A 746 9.82 14.46 7.21
C ALA A 746 8.68 15.38 6.76
N ARG A 747 7.66 14.84 6.07
CA ARG A 747 6.42 15.59 5.75
C ARG A 747 5.80 16.25 6.98
N LEU A 748 5.73 15.55 8.12
CA LEU A 748 5.19 16.10 9.37
C LEU A 748 5.93 17.38 9.82
N VAL A 749 7.25 17.35 9.72
CA VAL A 749 8.14 18.43 10.15
C VAL A 749 8.07 19.61 9.18
N VAL A 750 8.04 19.32 7.87
CA VAL A 750 8.08 20.34 6.82
C VAL A 750 6.73 21.05 6.64
N ASP A 751 5.61 20.33 6.66
CA ASP A 751 4.26 20.91 6.54
C ASP A 751 4.00 21.91 7.70
N THR A 752 4.21 21.45 8.93
CA THR A 752 4.11 22.30 10.13
C THR A 752 5.16 23.42 10.15
N GLY A 753 6.36 23.14 9.62
CA GLY A 753 7.43 24.11 9.41
C GLY A 753 6.99 25.28 8.53
N LEU A 754 6.47 24.98 7.33
CA LEU A 754 5.97 25.95 6.35
C LEU A 754 4.76 26.73 6.89
N HIS A 755 3.72 26.01 7.35
CA HIS A 755 2.41 26.60 7.59
C HIS A 755 2.22 27.17 9.00
N THR A 756 3.04 26.78 9.99
CA THR A 756 3.03 27.35 11.35
C THR A 756 4.36 27.99 11.75
N MET A 757 5.51 27.33 11.53
CA MET A 757 6.82 27.82 12.01
C MET A 757 7.53 28.79 11.06
N GLN A 758 6.85 29.23 9.99
CA GLN A 758 7.29 30.24 9.04
C GLN A 758 8.60 29.88 8.30
N TRP A 759 8.86 28.59 8.08
CA TRP A 759 9.98 28.14 7.25
C TRP A 759 9.84 28.63 5.80
N THR A 760 10.96 29.01 5.19
CA THR A 760 11.02 29.26 3.75
C THR A 760 10.99 27.95 2.95
N MET A 761 10.69 28.06 1.64
CA MET A 761 10.83 26.93 0.72
C MET A 761 12.25 26.34 0.75
N ASP A 762 13.29 27.16 0.82
CA ASP A 762 14.68 26.67 0.92
C ASP A 762 14.93 25.85 2.19
N GLN A 763 14.44 26.32 3.35
CA GLN A 763 14.59 25.59 4.62
C GLN A 763 13.86 24.24 4.58
N ALA A 764 12.66 24.21 3.98
CA ALA A 764 11.90 22.98 3.76
C ALA A 764 12.63 22.01 2.80
N VAL A 765 13.17 22.50 1.68
CA VAL A 765 13.90 21.70 0.69
C VAL A 765 15.20 21.15 1.29
N ASP A 766 15.98 21.98 1.97
CA ASP A 766 17.23 21.55 2.64
C ASP A 766 16.94 20.51 3.73
N PHE A 767 15.85 20.65 4.48
CA PHE A 767 15.41 19.65 5.44
C PHE A 767 15.07 18.32 4.77
N MET A 768 14.27 18.31 3.70
CA MET A 768 13.93 17.10 2.95
C MET A 768 15.16 16.43 2.32
N MET A 769 16.12 17.23 1.81
CA MET A 769 17.39 16.72 1.29
C MET A 769 18.21 16.02 2.38
N VAL A 770 18.33 16.59 3.58
CA VAL A 770 19.17 16.06 4.66
C VAL A 770 18.51 14.91 5.41
N GLN A 771 17.20 14.99 5.67
CA GLN A 771 16.49 14.12 6.61
C GLN A 771 15.68 13.02 5.93
N ALA A 772 15.16 13.27 4.73
CA ALA A 772 14.51 12.28 3.87
C ALA A 772 15.42 11.78 2.72
N PHE A 773 16.68 12.23 2.69
CA PHE A 773 17.72 11.81 1.72
C PHE A 773 17.37 12.07 0.25
N MET A 774 16.48 13.04 -0.02
CA MET A 774 15.93 13.27 -1.36
C MET A 774 16.89 14.07 -2.27
N PRO A 775 16.93 13.78 -3.58
CA PRO A 775 17.52 14.68 -4.56
C PRO A 775 16.79 16.04 -4.55
N ARG A 776 17.55 17.15 -4.64
CA ARG A 776 17.03 18.53 -4.58
C ARG A 776 15.74 18.76 -5.37
N ARG A 777 15.72 18.41 -6.67
CA ARG A 777 14.55 18.60 -7.54
C ARG A 777 13.29 17.84 -7.07
N ALA A 778 13.47 16.66 -6.46
CA ALA A 778 12.36 15.88 -5.92
C ALA A 778 11.83 16.51 -4.62
N ALA A 779 12.73 17.01 -3.76
CA ALA A 779 12.36 17.80 -2.59
C ALA A 779 11.66 19.12 -2.98
N GLU A 780 12.12 19.82 -4.02
CA GLU A 780 11.50 21.05 -4.53
C GLU A 780 10.07 20.81 -5.02
N ASN A 781 9.85 19.79 -5.85
CA ASN A 781 8.50 19.39 -6.29
C ASN A 781 7.56 19.07 -5.12
N GLU A 782 8.03 18.28 -4.16
CA GLU A 782 7.24 17.86 -2.99
C GLU A 782 6.96 19.04 -2.03
N VAL A 783 7.91 19.94 -1.79
CA VAL A 783 7.67 21.15 -1.01
C VAL A 783 6.66 22.08 -1.70
N VAL A 784 6.69 22.19 -3.03
CA VAL A 784 5.63 22.90 -3.78
C VAL A 784 4.26 22.23 -3.61
N ARG A 785 4.19 20.89 -3.58
CA ARG A 785 2.95 20.16 -3.24
C ARG A 785 2.46 20.49 -1.83
N TYR A 786 3.32 20.53 -0.82
CA TYR A 786 2.91 20.80 0.56
C TYR A 786 2.42 22.24 0.71
N ILE A 787 3.14 23.20 0.14
CA ILE A 787 2.71 24.60 0.04
C ILE A 787 1.33 24.70 -0.64
N SER A 788 1.09 23.88 -1.67
CA SER A 788 -0.17 23.85 -2.42
C SER A 788 -1.34 23.21 -1.67
N LEU A 789 -1.06 22.29 -0.74
CA LEU A 789 -2.03 21.43 -0.05
C LEU A 789 -1.70 21.35 1.47
N PRO A 790 -1.93 22.44 2.24
CA PRO A 790 -1.57 22.46 3.66
C PRO A 790 -2.20 21.31 4.44
N ALA A 791 -1.47 20.73 5.39
CA ALA A 791 -1.82 19.58 6.22
C ALA A 791 -2.01 18.25 5.49
N GLN A 792 -2.22 18.22 4.17
CA GLN A 792 -2.40 16.99 3.37
C GLN A 792 -1.23 16.04 3.56
N SER A 793 0.00 16.55 3.58
CA SER A 793 1.19 15.70 3.71
C SER A 793 1.34 15.05 5.10
N THR A 794 0.59 15.53 6.11
CA THR A 794 0.64 15.00 7.48
C THR A 794 -0.19 13.74 7.70
N SER A 795 -1.18 13.48 6.84
CA SER A 795 -2.14 12.37 6.98
C SER A 795 -1.43 11.01 7.01
N TYR A 796 -0.53 10.76 6.06
CA TYR A 796 0.31 9.57 5.91
C TYR A 796 0.91 9.08 7.24
N TYR A 797 1.77 9.88 7.87
CA TYR A 797 2.57 9.41 9.00
C TYR A 797 1.82 9.49 10.33
N ILE A 798 0.87 10.43 10.50
CA ILE A 798 -0.01 10.42 11.68
C ILE A 798 -0.95 9.21 11.66
N GLY A 799 -1.48 8.84 10.49
CA GLY A 799 -2.30 7.65 10.33
C GLY A 799 -1.53 6.35 10.58
N PHE A 800 -0.33 6.24 10.03
CA PHE A 800 0.59 5.12 10.32
C PHE A 800 0.87 4.97 11.82
N LEU A 801 1.19 6.08 12.50
CA LEU A 801 1.39 6.07 13.95
C LEU A 801 0.12 5.64 14.69
N LYS A 802 -1.09 6.06 14.29
CA LYS A 802 -2.33 5.58 14.91
C LYS A 802 -2.63 4.10 14.63
N PHE A 803 -2.32 3.56 13.45
CA PHE A 803 -2.44 2.11 13.22
C PHE A 803 -1.49 1.31 14.10
N LEU A 804 -0.23 1.74 14.25
CA LEU A 804 0.72 1.12 15.18
C LEU A 804 0.25 1.25 16.64
N GLU A 805 -0.18 2.43 17.06
CA GLU A 805 -0.69 2.71 18.41
C GLU A 805 -1.89 1.82 18.75
N LEU A 806 -2.85 1.65 17.84
CA LEU A 806 -4.01 0.77 18.01
C LEU A 806 -3.63 -0.71 18.00
N ARG A 807 -2.66 -1.10 17.17
CA ARG A 807 -2.14 -2.48 17.13
C ARG A 807 -1.43 -2.85 18.42
N ASP A 808 -0.59 -1.95 18.95
CA ASP A 808 0.14 -2.17 20.18
C ASP A 808 -0.75 -2.03 21.42
N LYS A 809 -1.82 -1.20 21.38
CA LYS A 809 -2.91 -1.19 22.37
C LYS A 809 -3.59 -2.56 22.45
N ALA A 810 -3.99 -3.13 21.30
CA ALA A 810 -4.59 -4.47 21.25
C ALA A 810 -3.61 -5.58 21.68
N ARG A 811 -2.34 -5.51 21.25
CA ARG A 811 -1.28 -6.46 21.63
C ARG A 811 -1.00 -6.44 23.13
N ALA A 812 -0.91 -5.25 23.73
CA ALA A 812 -0.67 -5.09 25.16
C ALA A 812 -1.87 -5.54 26.02
N ALA A 813 -3.11 -5.36 25.53
CA ALA A 813 -4.31 -5.77 26.23
C ALA A 813 -4.59 -7.28 26.16
N LEU A 814 -4.25 -7.93 25.03
CA LEU A 814 -4.56 -9.35 24.78
C LEU A 814 -3.39 -10.31 25.03
N GLY A 815 -2.14 -9.82 25.08
CA GLY A 815 -0.95 -10.64 25.31
C GLY A 815 -0.83 -11.78 24.31
N ASP A 816 -0.64 -13.01 24.79
CA ASP A 816 -0.57 -14.22 23.96
C ASP A 816 -1.88 -14.51 23.18
N GLY A 817 -2.99 -13.89 23.55
CA GLY A 817 -4.26 -13.94 22.82
C GLY A 817 -4.34 -12.95 21.63
N PHE A 818 -3.33 -12.10 21.42
CA PHE A 818 -3.28 -11.21 20.27
C PHE A 818 -3.05 -11.97 18.97
N SER A 819 -3.89 -11.72 17.96
CA SER A 819 -3.67 -12.20 16.60
C SER A 819 -3.60 -11.03 15.62
N LEU A 820 -2.54 -10.99 14.82
CA LEU A 820 -2.35 -9.97 13.79
C LEU A 820 -3.43 -10.04 12.71
N ALA A 821 -3.81 -11.27 12.32
CA ALA A 821 -4.95 -11.51 11.44
C ALA A 821 -6.28 -11.00 12.03
N ALA A 822 -6.45 -11.11 13.34
CA ALA A 822 -7.64 -10.63 14.04
C ALA A 822 -7.72 -9.10 14.11
N PHE A 823 -6.57 -8.45 14.34
CA PHE A 823 -6.45 -7.00 14.28
C PHE A 823 -6.77 -6.48 12.86
N HIS A 824 -6.20 -7.08 11.81
CA HIS A 824 -6.52 -6.69 10.42
C HIS A 824 -7.99 -6.90 10.06
N ARG A 825 -8.61 -8.02 10.45
CA ARG A 825 -10.06 -8.25 10.30
C ARG A 825 -10.87 -7.12 10.92
N THR A 826 -10.52 -6.78 12.16
CA THR A 826 -11.20 -5.75 12.97
C THR A 826 -11.13 -4.38 12.31
N VAL A 827 -9.94 -3.90 11.94
CA VAL A 827 -9.77 -2.53 11.43
C VAL A 827 -10.19 -2.35 9.99
N LEU A 828 -10.23 -3.40 9.17
CA LEU A 828 -10.69 -3.31 7.77
C LEU A 828 -12.21 -3.54 7.63
N SER A 829 -12.81 -4.39 8.46
CA SER A 829 -14.22 -4.79 8.28
C SER A 829 -15.24 -3.70 8.59
N CYS A 830 -14.87 -2.68 9.36
CA CYS A 830 -15.70 -1.51 9.63
C CYS A 830 -15.80 -0.52 8.45
N GLY A 831 -14.99 -0.72 7.40
CA GLY A 831 -14.76 0.26 6.34
C GLY A 831 -13.94 1.46 6.82
N PRO A 832 -13.65 2.44 5.94
CA PRO A 832 -12.92 3.64 6.31
C PRO A 832 -13.71 4.45 7.36
N VAL A 833 -13.02 4.84 8.43
CA VAL A 833 -13.53 5.57 9.59
C VAL A 833 -12.44 6.52 10.12
N PRO A 834 -12.79 7.60 10.84
CA PRO A 834 -11.81 8.45 11.50
C PRO A 834 -11.20 7.74 12.73
N PHE A 835 -10.01 8.14 13.17
CA PHE A 835 -9.25 7.36 14.17
C PHE A 835 -9.85 7.35 15.58
N ASP A 836 -10.66 8.34 15.95
CA ASP A 836 -11.46 8.34 17.18
C ASP A 836 -12.54 7.23 17.15
N VAL A 837 -13.21 7.06 16.01
CA VAL A 837 -14.17 5.97 15.78
C VAL A 837 -13.47 4.61 15.64
N LEU A 838 -12.31 4.54 14.96
CA LEU A 838 -11.51 3.31 14.86
C LEU A 838 -10.99 2.85 16.22
N GLU A 839 -10.67 3.77 17.13
CA GLU A 839 -10.24 3.43 18.48
C GLU A 839 -11.37 2.76 19.28
N ALA A 840 -12.62 3.24 19.15
CA ALA A 840 -13.78 2.58 19.74
C ALA A 840 -14.06 1.19 19.11
N VAL A 841 -13.79 1.01 17.82
CA VAL A 841 -13.85 -0.31 17.13
C VAL A 841 -12.82 -1.28 17.72
N VAL A 842 -11.58 -0.83 17.92
CA VAL A 842 -10.50 -1.65 18.51
C VAL A 842 -10.78 -1.96 19.99
N ASP A 843 -11.33 -1.02 20.76
CA ASP A 843 -11.71 -1.26 22.15
C ASP A 843 -12.88 -2.24 22.28
N ARG A 844 -13.84 -2.22 21.35
CA ARG A 844 -14.89 -3.26 21.24
C ARG A 844 -14.29 -4.63 20.96
N TYR A 845 -13.31 -4.73 20.05
CA TYR A 845 -12.60 -5.99 19.76
C TYR A 845 -11.86 -6.51 20.99
N ILE A 846 -11.08 -5.66 21.67
CA ILE A 846 -10.36 -6.02 22.91
C ILE A 846 -11.35 -6.51 23.97
N ALA A 847 -12.44 -5.80 24.20
CA ALA A 847 -13.45 -6.17 25.18
C ALA A 847 -14.11 -7.53 24.88
N GLN A 848 -14.45 -7.81 23.61
CA GLN A 848 -15.01 -9.11 23.22
C GLN A 848 -13.99 -10.25 23.32
N ALA A 849 -12.74 -10.01 22.91
CA ALA A 849 -11.67 -11.01 22.99
C ALA A 849 -11.35 -11.38 24.44
N LEU A 850 -11.35 -10.40 25.37
CA LEU A 850 -11.21 -10.62 26.80
C LEU A 850 -12.46 -11.26 27.45
N ALA A 851 -13.65 -11.06 26.89
CA ALA A 851 -14.88 -11.71 27.36
C ALA A 851 -14.96 -13.20 26.99
N GLY A 852 -14.25 -13.65 25.96
CA GLY A 852 -14.03 -15.09 25.67
C GLY A 852 -15.13 -15.81 24.86
N ARG A 853 -16.11 -15.05 24.33
CA ARG A 853 -17.45 -15.48 23.83
C ARG A 853 -18.50 -15.60 24.94
#